data_AF-A0A9D1JGC7-F1
#
_entry.id   AF-A0A9D1JGC7-F1
#
_cell.length_a   1.000
_cell.length_b   1.000
_cell.length_c   1.000
_cell.angle_alpha   90.00
_cell.angle_beta   90.00
_cell.angle_gamma   90.00
#
_symmetry.space_group_name_H-M   'P 1'
#
loop_
_entity.id
_entity.type
_entity.pdbx_description
1 polymer ?
#
loop_
_entity_poly.entity_id
_entity_poly.type
_entity_poly.pdbx_seq_one_letter_code
_entity_poly.pdbx_strand_id
1 'polypeptide(L)'
;MIAVGDVLNETFEVIREIGQGGTGIVYLAYHRRLQKQVVIKKIREDFVGRIHERAEADLLKGLHHEYLPQVYDFVQMGTQVYTVMDYVEGYPLSYYVEGGQKFSQRQILIWLRQLCQVLDYLHRQNPPVIHSDIKPSNIMIRPDGRVCLIDFNISLGGGGGVSGFSERYASPEQMFLSAMAAGMPFPPDPNLAAGVRGLDPRSDIYSLGITFYHVLTGVHPMPYQPQGQPQRPLESYKLPYGQELLRIVSKAMEPMREKRYQSAREMESDILNIKRRDKEYRRAALGQRILVLTGCLLLAGGAALGFWGFQTRLTEQFTEQYDELVRIAQTDDYDTVITRGINLLNNEKYDWAMKRQQEKKADILYMVANCYFEQEDYKNASDFYEEAVEYNQENPEYFRDYAIALARQENTEEAQEILDEAVELGLEEDHIYLVQAEISAGKQDYGTALENFQKAVDTTENAYLRTRAYLLASRVYRSMGDARGELETLREAREGVDEGQEKAITRALGAACMRAYNQETDQEEKLSLLEEALNCYLSLVNGSQPVFQDRMNLAVLYEIAGNYQESERQLLTMKELYPDDYRVYMRLALLYCSVERQKPEDQRNYGLVEENYALAQQYYQKALNSGASDETMQDLEDIMNQLYQKGWLKAK
;
A
#
# COMPACT_ATOMS: atom_id res chain seq x y z
N MET A 1 -73.11 -42.44 -35.54
CA MET A 1 -72.79 -41.01 -35.33
C MET A 1 -73.37 -40.61 -33.99
N ILE A 2 -72.64 -39.81 -33.22
CA ILE A 2 -73.10 -39.30 -31.92
C ILE A 2 -74.10 -38.16 -32.18
N ALA A 3 -75.26 -38.22 -31.52
CA ALA A 3 -76.27 -37.17 -31.52
C ALA A 3 -76.22 -36.34 -30.23
N VAL A 4 -76.70 -35.09 -30.29
CA VAL A 4 -76.90 -34.27 -29.10
C VAL A 4 -77.94 -34.95 -28.19
N GLY A 5 -77.60 -35.08 -26.91
CA GLY A 5 -78.39 -35.82 -25.92
C GLY A 5 -77.97 -37.28 -25.72
N ASP A 6 -77.08 -37.84 -26.56
CA ASP A 6 -76.53 -39.18 -26.35
C ASP A 6 -75.71 -39.23 -25.05
N VAL A 7 -75.79 -40.37 -24.35
CA VAL A 7 -74.98 -40.64 -23.15
C VAL A 7 -74.03 -41.80 -23.44
N LEU A 8 -72.74 -41.49 -23.61
CA LEU A 8 -71.69 -42.48 -23.84
C LEU A 8 -71.23 -43.13 -22.53
N ASN A 9 -71.10 -44.46 -22.53
CA ASN A 9 -70.69 -45.28 -21.37
C ASN A 9 -71.43 -44.90 -20.07
N GLU A 10 -72.71 -44.52 -20.17
CA GLU A 10 -73.55 -44.04 -19.06
C GLU A 10 -72.98 -42.81 -18.30
N THR A 11 -71.91 -42.19 -18.81
CA THR A 11 -71.06 -41.26 -18.05
C THR A 11 -70.93 -39.89 -18.72
N PHE A 12 -70.90 -39.84 -20.05
CA PHE A 12 -70.65 -38.61 -20.81
C PHE A 12 -71.89 -38.22 -21.63
N GLU A 13 -72.57 -37.17 -21.20
CA GLU A 13 -73.76 -36.66 -21.87
C GLU A 13 -73.39 -35.57 -22.89
N VAL A 14 -73.71 -35.80 -24.16
CA VAL A 14 -73.33 -34.92 -25.27
C VAL A 14 -74.24 -33.68 -25.27
N ILE A 15 -73.65 -32.51 -25.08
CA ILE A 15 -74.38 -31.23 -24.99
C ILE A 15 -74.57 -30.62 -26.38
N ARG A 16 -73.49 -30.45 -27.14
CA ARG A 16 -73.51 -29.83 -28.48
C ARG A 16 -72.21 -30.06 -29.21
N GLU A 17 -72.25 -29.89 -30.53
CA GLU A 17 -71.05 -29.75 -31.35
C GLU A 17 -70.39 -28.38 -31.08
N ILE A 18 -69.05 -28.37 -30.94
CA ILE A 18 -68.25 -27.15 -30.71
C ILE A 18 -67.21 -26.89 -31.80
N GLY A 19 -67.02 -27.82 -32.73
CA GLY A 19 -66.18 -27.62 -33.89
C GLY A 19 -66.12 -28.83 -34.81
N GLN A 20 -65.89 -28.56 -36.09
CA GLN A 20 -65.66 -29.56 -37.12
C GLN A 20 -64.35 -29.23 -37.83
N GLY A 21 -63.39 -30.15 -37.83
CA GLY A 21 -62.08 -29.94 -38.45
C GLY A 21 -61.57 -31.19 -39.18
N GLY A 22 -60.34 -31.11 -39.73
CA GLY A 22 -59.72 -32.20 -40.49
C GLY A 22 -59.44 -33.50 -39.70
N THR A 23 -59.68 -33.49 -38.39
CA THR A 23 -59.54 -34.63 -37.47
C THR A 23 -60.89 -35.22 -37.02
N GLY A 24 -62.01 -34.61 -37.39
CA GLY A 24 -63.37 -35.06 -37.04
C GLY A 24 -64.20 -34.00 -36.33
N ILE A 25 -65.38 -34.40 -35.88
CA ILE A 25 -66.31 -33.56 -35.11
C ILE A 25 -65.91 -33.59 -33.63
N VAL A 26 -65.94 -32.42 -32.99
CA VAL A 26 -65.62 -32.20 -31.58
C VAL A 26 -66.91 -31.80 -30.85
N TYR A 27 -67.25 -32.55 -29.82
CA TYR A 27 -68.46 -32.33 -29.03
C TYR A 27 -68.11 -31.85 -27.62
N LEU A 28 -68.85 -30.87 -27.12
CA LEU A 28 -68.90 -30.55 -25.70
C LEU A 28 -69.86 -31.54 -25.03
N ALA A 29 -69.42 -32.11 -23.91
CA ALA A 29 -70.21 -33.03 -23.11
C ALA A 29 -70.07 -32.74 -21.62
N TYR A 30 -70.99 -33.30 -20.84
CA TYR A 30 -70.97 -33.25 -19.39
C TYR A 30 -70.57 -34.62 -18.84
N HIS A 31 -69.47 -34.64 -18.08
CA HIS A 31 -69.07 -35.81 -17.33
C HIS A 31 -69.91 -35.90 -16.05
N ARG A 32 -70.90 -36.80 -16.02
CA ARG A 32 -71.89 -36.88 -14.94
C ARG A 32 -71.29 -37.19 -13.56
N ARG A 33 -70.30 -38.07 -13.50
CA ARG A 33 -69.64 -38.46 -12.24
C ARG A 33 -68.68 -37.40 -11.69
N LEU A 34 -67.89 -36.76 -12.56
CA LEU A 34 -66.97 -35.67 -12.16
C LEU A 34 -67.65 -34.29 -12.13
N GLN A 35 -68.92 -34.21 -12.52
CA GLN A 35 -69.74 -33.00 -12.56
C GLN A 35 -69.09 -31.82 -13.30
N LYS A 36 -68.46 -32.08 -14.45
CA LYS A 36 -67.76 -31.06 -15.23
C LYS A 36 -67.90 -31.20 -16.73
N GLN A 37 -67.61 -30.12 -17.44
CA GLN A 37 -67.55 -30.11 -18.91
C GLN A 37 -66.29 -30.82 -19.41
N VAL A 38 -66.46 -31.63 -20.45
CA VAL A 38 -65.42 -32.38 -21.15
C VAL A 38 -65.61 -32.27 -22.66
N VAL A 39 -64.58 -32.61 -23.40
CA VAL A 39 -64.61 -32.70 -24.87
C VAL A 39 -64.59 -34.16 -25.27
N ILE A 40 -65.49 -34.53 -26.19
CA ILE A 40 -65.47 -35.83 -26.87
C ILE A 40 -65.04 -35.58 -28.31
N LYS A 41 -63.98 -36.26 -28.73
CA LYS A 41 -63.43 -36.12 -30.07
C LYS A 41 -63.26 -37.47 -30.74
N LYS A 42 -63.73 -37.60 -31.98
CA LYS A 42 -63.49 -38.81 -32.78
C LYS A 42 -62.01 -38.94 -33.13
N ILE A 43 -61.46 -40.15 -33.00
CA ILE A 43 -60.11 -40.51 -33.40
C ILE A 43 -60.12 -40.96 -34.87
N ARG A 44 -59.05 -40.63 -35.61
CA ARG A 44 -58.87 -41.06 -37.00
C ARG A 44 -58.73 -42.59 -37.09
N GLU A 45 -59.26 -43.19 -38.16
CA GLU A 45 -59.30 -44.64 -38.35
C GLU A 45 -57.91 -45.29 -38.34
N ASP A 46 -56.88 -44.59 -38.85
CA ASP A 46 -55.48 -45.03 -38.84
C ASP A 46 -54.86 -45.17 -37.44
N PHE A 47 -55.46 -44.52 -36.43
CA PHE A 47 -55.01 -44.55 -35.03
C PHE A 47 -55.80 -45.55 -34.18
N VAL A 48 -56.93 -46.07 -34.69
CA VAL A 48 -57.78 -47.01 -33.96
C VAL A 48 -56.98 -48.26 -33.59
N GLY A 49 -56.18 -48.81 -34.51
CA GLY A 49 -55.38 -50.02 -34.25
C GLY A 49 -54.30 -49.89 -33.16
N ARG A 50 -53.74 -48.69 -32.97
CA ARG A 50 -52.69 -48.41 -31.97
C ARG A 50 -53.26 -48.25 -30.56
N ILE A 51 -54.44 -47.63 -30.43
CA ILE A 51 -55.15 -47.46 -29.15
C ILE A 51 -55.69 -48.79 -28.60
N HIS A 52 -55.81 -49.82 -29.43
CA HIS A 52 -56.13 -51.18 -28.96
C HIS A 52 -54.96 -51.81 -28.17
N GLU A 53 -53.74 -51.27 -28.25
CA GLU A 53 -52.67 -51.60 -27.31
C GLU A 53 -52.90 -50.84 -26.01
N ARG A 54 -53.46 -51.52 -25.00
CA ARG A 54 -53.82 -50.93 -23.69
C ARG A 54 -52.71 -50.05 -23.09
N ALA A 55 -51.45 -50.43 -23.29
CA ALA A 55 -50.30 -49.70 -22.79
C ALA A 55 -50.19 -48.25 -23.32
N GLU A 56 -50.55 -48.01 -24.59
CA GLU A 56 -50.50 -46.67 -25.18
C GLU A 56 -51.64 -45.79 -24.67
N ALA A 57 -52.85 -46.34 -24.59
CA ALA A 57 -54.02 -45.64 -24.05
C ALA A 57 -53.82 -45.27 -22.57
N ASP A 58 -53.25 -46.17 -21.77
CA ASP A 58 -52.97 -45.93 -20.35
C ASP A 58 -51.87 -44.86 -20.16
N LEU A 59 -50.84 -44.86 -21.00
CA LEU A 59 -49.81 -43.82 -20.99
C LEU A 59 -50.41 -42.43 -21.27
N LEU A 60 -51.29 -42.32 -22.27
CA LEU A 60 -51.97 -41.06 -22.60
C LEU A 60 -52.89 -40.56 -21.48
N LYS A 61 -53.59 -41.46 -20.78
CA LYS A 61 -54.39 -41.12 -19.60
C LYS A 61 -53.52 -40.70 -18.40
N GLY A 62 -52.30 -41.23 -18.30
CA GLY A 62 -51.35 -40.86 -17.24
C GLY A 62 -50.66 -39.51 -17.42
N LEU A 63 -50.84 -38.84 -18.56
CA LEU A 63 -50.23 -37.53 -18.82
C LEU A 63 -50.95 -36.44 -18.02
N HIS A 64 -50.20 -35.76 -17.15
CA HIS A 64 -50.69 -34.67 -16.30
C HIS A 64 -49.71 -33.49 -16.39
N HIS A 65 -50.14 -32.38 -17.00
CA HIS A 65 -49.32 -31.16 -17.07
C HIS A 65 -50.20 -29.89 -17.18
N GLU A 66 -49.73 -28.77 -16.64
CA GLU A 66 -50.51 -27.52 -16.55
C GLU A 66 -50.99 -26.98 -17.92
N TYR A 67 -50.18 -27.16 -18.96
CA TYR A 67 -50.46 -26.70 -20.33
C TYR A 67 -50.91 -27.84 -21.26
N LEU A 68 -51.51 -28.89 -20.70
CA LEU A 68 -51.99 -30.08 -21.40
C LEU A 68 -53.41 -30.42 -20.88
N PRO A 69 -54.43 -30.64 -21.73
CA PRO A 69 -55.71 -31.15 -21.25
C PRO A 69 -55.57 -32.60 -20.79
N GLN A 70 -56.21 -32.94 -19.68
CA GLN A 70 -56.24 -34.30 -19.18
C GLN A 70 -57.07 -35.19 -20.11
N VAL A 71 -56.54 -36.37 -20.46
CA VAL A 71 -57.33 -37.43 -21.09
C VAL A 71 -57.98 -38.30 -20.01
N TYR A 72 -59.31 -38.41 -20.04
CA TYR A 72 -60.08 -39.22 -19.09
C TYR A 72 -60.31 -40.62 -19.61
N ASP A 73 -60.77 -40.74 -20.85
CA ASP A 73 -61.18 -42.03 -21.38
C ASP A 73 -61.06 -42.13 -22.91
N PHE A 74 -61.04 -43.37 -23.39
CA PHE A 74 -61.19 -43.72 -24.79
C PHE A 74 -62.45 -44.57 -24.93
N VAL A 75 -63.47 -44.03 -25.58
CA VAL A 75 -64.77 -44.68 -25.73
C VAL A 75 -64.90 -45.27 -27.12
N GLN A 76 -65.16 -46.58 -27.21
CA GLN A 76 -65.42 -47.25 -28.48
C GLN A 76 -66.93 -47.36 -28.74
N MET A 77 -67.38 -46.91 -29.91
CA MET A 77 -68.74 -47.13 -30.42
C MET A 77 -68.67 -47.80 -31.78
N GLY A 78 -69.00 -49.09 -31.83
CA GLY A 78 -68.85 -49.90 -33.05
C GLY A 78 -67.38 -49.93 -33.49
N THR A 79 -67.11 -49.47 -34.71
CA THR A 79 -65.75 -49.39 -35.28
C THR A 79 -65.03 -48.07 -34.98
N GLN A 80 -65.68 -47.11 -34.34
CA GLN A 80 -65.13 -45.77 -34.10
C GLN A 80 -64.69 -45.62 -32.65
N VAL A 81 -63.55 -44.94 -32.44
CA VAL A 81 -63.01 -44.63 -31.11
C VAL A 81 -63.06 -43.14 -30.89
N TYR A 82 -63.41 -42.72 -29.68
CA TYR A 82 -63.52 -41.34 -29.25
C TYR A 82 -62.65 -41.09 -28.03
N THR A 83 -61.92 -39.98 -28.01
CA THR A 83 -61.18 -39.53 -26.83
C THR A 83 -62.05 -38.58 -26.02
N VAL A 84 -62.08 -38.78 -24.70
CA VAL A 84 -62.69 -37.87 -23.74
C VAL A 84 -61.61 -37.15 -22.96
N MET A 85 -61.62 -35.83 -22.98
CA MET A 85 -60.58 -35.00 -22.35
C MET A 85 -61.15 -33.72 -21.73
N ASP A 86 -60.32 -32.95 -21.01
CA ASP A 86 -60.73 -31.65 -20.47
C ASP A 86 -61.28 -30.71 -21.56
N TYR A 87 -62.35 -30.00 -21.22
CA TYR A 87 -62.76 -28.82 -21.97
C TYR A 87 -61.84 -27.66 -21.62
N VAL A 88 -61.14 -27.12 -22.63
CA VAL A 88 -60.26 -25.97 -22.48
C VAL A 88 -61.01 -24.72 -22.92
N GLU A 89 -61.33 -23.85 -21.97
CA GLU A 89 -61.93 -22.54 -22.25
C GLU A 89 -60.90 -21.60 -22.90
N GLY A 90 -61.32 -20.87 -23.93
CA GLY A 90 -60.49 -19.90 -24.63
C GLY A 90 -60.69 -19.94 -26.14
N TYR A 91 -59.74 -19.35 -26.88
CA TYR A 91 -59.71 -19.38 -28.34
C TYR A 91 -58.36 -19.92 -28.84
N PRO A 92 -58.32 -20.64 -29.96
CA PRO A 92 -57.07 -21.10 -30.54
C PRO A 92 -56.20 -19.90 -30.96
N LEU A 93 -54.88 -20.04 -30.89
CA LEU A 93 -53.93 -19.00 -31.29
C LEU A 93 -54.12 -18.59 -32.75
N SER A 94 -54.59 -19.51 -33.61
CA SER A 94 -54.96 -19.21 -35.00
C SER A 94 -56.03 -18.11 -35.11
N TYR A 95 -57.04 -18.10 -34.22
CA TYR A 95 -58.09 -17.08 -34.21
C TYR A 95 -57.50 -15.67 -34.12
N TYR A 96 -56.50 -15.49 -33.25
CA TYR A 96 -55.85 -14.19 -33.07
C TYR A 96 -54.87 -13.85 -34.18
N VAL A 97 -54.09 -14.83 -34.66
CA VAL A 97 -53.10 -14.61 -35.73
C VAL A 97 -53.80 -14.27 -37.05
N GLU A 98 -54.86 -15.01 -37.40
CA GLU A 98 -55.68 -14.77 -38.60
C GLU A 98 -56.49 -13.47 -38.50
N GLY A 99 -56.88 -13.08 -37.28
CA GLY A 99 -57.44 -11.76 -36.99
C GLY A 99 -56.43 -10.60 -37.08
N GLY A 100 -55.16 -10.87 -37.41
CA GLY A 100 -54.11 -9.87 -37.58
C GLY A 100 -53.55 -9.31 -36.27
N GLN A 101 -53.86 -9.92 -35.12
CA GLN A 101 -53.42 -9.45 -33.82
C GLN A 101 -51.89 -9.56 -33.67
N LYS A 102 -51.29 -8.54 -33.06
CA LYS A 102 -49.87 -8.50 -32.71
C LYS A 102 -49.70 -8.62 -31.19
N PHE A 103 -48.65 -9.31 -30.77
CA PHE A 103 -48.39 -9.60 -29.36
C PHE A 103 -47.11 -8.92 -28.90
N SER A 104 -47.03 -8.56 -27.62
CA SER A 104 -45.78 -8.07 -27.06
C SER A 104 -44.73 -9.19 -27.02
N GLN A 105 -43.46 -8.83 -27.19
CA GLN A 105 -42.34 -9.77 -27.01
C GLN A 105 -42.42 -10.52 -25.67
N ARG A 106 -42.82 -9.82 -24.60
CA ARG A 106 -43.00 -10.43 -23.28
C ARG A 106 -44.01 -11.57 -23.32
N GLN A 107 -45.16 -11.36 -23.96
CA GLN A 107 -46.20 -12.39 -24.06
C GLN A 107 -45.75 -13.58 -24.89
N ILE A 108 -45.09 -13.32 -26.02
CA ILE A 108 -44.51 -14.36 -26.88
C ILE A 108 -43.51 -15.23 -26.12
N LEU A 109 -42.61 -14.62 -25.34
CA LEU A 109 -41.63 -15.36 -24.53
C LEU A 109 -42.31 -16.19 -23.42
N ILE A 110 -43.40 -15.70 -22.84
CA ILE A 110 -44.21 -16.48 -21.88
C ILE A 110 -44.77 -17.72 -22.57
N TRP A 111 -45.44 -17.56 -23.72
CA TRP A 111 -46.02 -18.69 -24.44
C TRP A 111 -44.99 -19.70 -24.94
N LEU A 112 -43.89 -19.23 -25.53
CA LEU A 112 -42.78 -20.10 -25.95
C LEU A 112 -42.24 -20.92 -24.78
N ARG A 113 -42.05 -20.29 -23.60
CA ARG A 113 -41.61 -20.99 -22.39
C ARG A 113 -42.62 -22.05 -21.96
N GLN A 114 -43.91 -21.71 -21.86
CA GLN A 114 -44.96 -22.64 -21.46
C GLN A 114 -45.04 -23.85 -22.41
N LEU A 115 -44.92 -23.61 -23.70
CA LEU A 115 -44.87 -24.67 -24.72
C LEU A 115 -43.60 -25.51 -24.60
N CYS A 116 -42.43 -24.91 -24.34
CA CYS A 116 -41.22 -25.68 -24.06
C CYS A 116 -41.36 -26.57 -22.82
N GLN A 117 -42.06 -26.11 -21.77
CA GLN A 117 -42.29 -26.89 -20.54
C GLN A 117 -43.15 -28.13 -20.80
N VAL A 118 -44.26 -27.99 -21.53
CA VAL A 118 -45.11 -29.15 -21.86
C VAL A 118 -44.43 -30.09 -22.85
N LEU A 119 -43.65 -29.59 -23.81
CA LEU A 119 -42.89 -30.44 -24.73
C LEU A 119 -41.78 -31.21 -24.01
N ASP A 120 -41.02 -30.57 -23.12
CA ASP A 120 -40.00 -31.27 -22.30
C ASP A 120 -40.66 -32.35 -21.43
N TYR A 121 -41.86 -32.11 -20.90
CA TYR A 121 -42.63 -33.13 -20.20
C TYR A 121 -43.01 -34.32 -21.09
N LEU A 122 -43.55 -34.08 -22.29
CA LEU A 122 -43.94 -35.14 -23.24
C LEU A 122 -42.72 -35.92 -23.75
N HIS A 123 -41.63 -35.23 -24.06
CA HIS A 123 -40.40 -35.83 -24.61
C HIS A 123 -39.64 -36.70 -23.60
N ARG A 124 -39.91 -36.57 -22.30
CA ARG A 124 -39.30 -37.38 -21.22
C ARG A 124 -40.10 -38.61 -20.81
N GLN A 125 -41.28 -38.83 -21.41
CA GLN A 125 -42.02 -40.07 -21.19
C GLN A 125 -41.23 -41.27 -21.73
N ASN A 126 -41.57 -42.47 -21.27
CA ASN A 126 -40.94 -43.70 -21.74
C ASN A 126 -42.00 -44.67 -22.30
N PRO A 127 -42.11 -44.84 -23.63
CA PRO A 127 -41.33 -44.17 -24.66
C PRO A 127 -41.67 -42.66 -24.81
N PRO A 128 -40.78 -41.84 -25.41
CA PRO A 128 -41.05 -40.43 -25.63
C PRO A 128 -42.33 -40.18 -26.44
N VAL A 129 -43.11 -39.20 -26.01
CA VAL A 129 -44.34 -38.78 -26.67
C VAL A 129 -44.05 -37.58 -27.57
N ILE A 130 -44.28 -37.73 -28.88
CA ILE A 130 -44.07 -36.66 -29.87
C ILE A 130 -45.44 -36.12 -30.29
N HIS A 131 -45.64 -34.81 -30.19
CA HIS A 131 -46.92 -34.17 -30.49
C HIS A 131 -47.26 -34.20 -31.98
N SER A 132 -46.27 -33.95 -32.84
CA SER A 132 -46.29 -34.05 -34.30
C SER A 132 -47.17 -33.06 -35.07
N ASP A 133 -48.13 -32.39 -34.44
CA ASP A 133 -49.00 -31.39 -35.12
C ASP A 133 -49.05 -30.04 -34.36
N ILE A 134 -47.89 -29.48 -34.00
CA ILE A 134 -47.84 -28.17 -33.34
C ILE A 134 -48.08 -27.06 -34.35
N LYS A 135 -49.16 -26.30 -34.15
CA LYS A 135 -49.61 -25.19 -35.00
C LYS A 135 -50.52 -24.24 -34.21
N PRO A 136 -50.78 -23.02 -34.70
CA PRO A 136 -51.62 -22.05 -33.99
C PRO A 136 -53.02 -22.57 -33.63
N SER A 137 -53.65 -23.42 -34.45
CA SER A 137 -54.98 -23.96 -34.14
C SER A 137 -54.99 -25.03 -33.04
N ASN A 138 -53.83 -25.57 -32.69
CA ASN A 138 -53.66 -26.56 -31.62
C ASN A 138 -53.12 -25.94 -30.32
N ILE A 139 -53.01 -24.62 -30.25
CA ILE A 139 -52.58 -23.90 -29.04
C ILE A 139 -53.75 -23.03 -28.57
N MET A 140 -54.41 -23.40 -27.49
CA MET A 140 -55.48 -22.61 -26.90
C MET A 140 -54.93 -21.50 -26.03
N ILE A 141 -55.40 -20.27 -26.22
CA ILE A 141 -55.14 -19.15 -25.33
C ILE A 141 -56.32 -19.05 -24.36
N ARG A 142 -56.03 -19.29 -23.08
CA ARG A 142 -57.02 -19.26 -21.99
C ARG A 142 -57.34 -17.81 -21.60
N PRO A 143 -58.46 -17.55 -20.91
CA PRO A 143 -58.81 -16.21 -20.42
C PRO A 143 -57.75 -15.55 -19.53
N ASP A 144 -56.94 -16.34 -18.83
CA ASP A 144 -55.82 -15.87 -17.99
C ASP A 144 -54.54 -15.56 -18.79
N GLY A 145 -54.58 -15.71 -20.11
CA GLY A 145 -53.46 -15.44 -21.02
C GLY A 145 -52.42 -16.57 -21.12
N ARG A 146 -52.60 -17.70 -20.42
CA ARG A 146 -51.72 -18.88 -20.55
C ARG A 146 -52.12 -19.75 -21.74
N VAL A 147 -51.17 -20.53 -22.23
CA VAL A 147 -51.43 -21.51 -23.31
C VAL A 147 -51.91 -22.85 -22.75
N CYS A 148 -52.61 -23.59 -23.58
CA CYS A 148 -52.82 -25.02 -23.41
C CYS A 148 -52.63 -25.70 -24.77
N LEU A 149 -51.72 -26.65 -24.86
CA LEU A 149 -51.47 -27.42 -26.08
C LEU A 149 -52.56 -28.50 -26.19
N ILE A 150 -53.41 -28.38 -27.20
CA ILE A 150 -54.55 -29.26 -27.44
C ILE A 150 -54.32 -30.11 -28.70
N ASP A 151 -55.22 -31.08 -28.90
CA ASP A 151 -55.27 -31.90 -30.12
C ASP A 151 -54.00 -32.72 -30.39
N PHE A 152 -53.79 -33.69 -29.51
CA PHE A 152 -52.73 -34.69 -29.58
C PHE A 152 -52.92 -35.64 -30.75
N ASN A 153 -52.22 -35.39 -31.85
CA ASN A 153 -51.95 -36.43 -32.84
C ASN A 153 -50.67 -37.17 -32.41
N ILE A 154 -50.70 -37.77 -31.21
CA ILE A 154 -49.50 -38.33 -30.56
C ILE A 154 -49.00 -39.55 -31.32
N SER A 155 -47.73 -39.51 -31.72
CA SER A 155 -46.98 -40.70 -32.09
C SER A 155 -46.11 -41.12 -30.92
N LEU A 156 -46.18 -42.39 -30.54
CA LEU A 156 -45.17 -43.00 -29.67
C LEU A 156 -43.93 -43.25 -30.53
N GLY A 157 -42.77 -42.83 -30.03
CA GLY A 157 -41.52 -42.95 -30.78
C GLY A 157 -41.22 -44.41 -31.11
N GLY A 158 -41.10 -44.75 -32.41
CA GLY A 158 -40.52 -46.03 -32.85
C GLY A 158 -41.26 -46.83 -33.93
N GLY A 159 -42.47 -46.46 -34.38
CA GLY A 159 -43.24 -47.25 -35.36
C GLY A 159 -43.77 -46.43 -36.54
N GLY A 160 -43.50 -46.88 -37.77
CA GLY A 160 -43.70 -46.17 -39.04
C GLY A 160 -45.13 -45.67 -39.35
N GLY A 161 -45.17 -44.55 -40.08
CA GLY A 161 -46.37 -43.87 -40.59
C GLY A 161 -46.71 -42.60 -39.81
N VAL A 162 -46.44 -41.43 -40.39
CA VAL A 162 -46.91 -40.13 -39.88
C VAL A 162 -48.22 -39.82 -40.59
N SER A 163 -49.36 -40.11 -39.96
CA SER A 163 -50.67 -39.71 -40.49
C SER A 163 -51.15 -38.43 -39.83
N GLY A 164 -51.41 -37.39 -40.63
CA GLY A 164 -52.25 -36.27 -40.22
C GLY A 164 -51.57 -35.04 -39.61
N PHE A 165 -50.39 -34.66 -40.10
CA PHE A 165 -49.73 -33.39 -39.80
C PHE A 165 -50.22 -32.26 -40.71
N SER A 166 -49.87 -31.02 -40.34
CA SER A 166 -50.12 -29.84 -41.16
C SER A 166 -48.87 -29.48 -41.97
N GLU A 167 -48.93 -29.66 -43.30
CA GLU A 167 -47.78 -29.53 -44.23
C GLU A 167 -46.96 -28.25 -44.03
N ARG A 168 -47.61 -27.14 -43.69
CA ARG A 168 -46.98 -25.83 -43.48
C ARG A 168 -46.13 -25.72 -42.20
N TYR A 169 -46.37 -26.58 -41.22
CA TYR A 169 -45.72 -26.54 -39.90
C TYR A 169 -44.87 -27.80 -39.64
N ALA A 170 -44.94 -28.78 -40.53
CA ALA A 170 -44.21 -30.03 -40.39
C ALA A 170 -42.73 -29.86 -40.68
N SER A 171 -41.91 -30.58 -39.92
CA SER A 171 -40.48 -30.61 -40.12
C SER A 171 -40.09 -31.42 -41.38
N PRO A 172 -38.88 -31.18 -41.93
CA PRO A 172 -38.35 -31.96 -43.05
C PRO A 172 -38.49 -33.47 -42.87
N GLU A 173 -38.17 -33.99 -41.68
CA GLU A 173 -38.27 -35.42 -41.38
C GLU A 173 -39.72 -35.92 -41.31
N GLN A 174 -40.68 -35.10 -40.87
CA GLN A 174 -42.10 -35.44 -40.91
C GLN A 174 -42.62 -35.53 -42.35
N MET A 175 -42.24 -34.58 -43.21
CA MET A 175 -42.62 -34.57 -44.62
C MET A 175 -42.05 -35.79 -45.36
N PHE A 176 -40.78 -36.13 -45.10
CA PHE A 176 -40.14 -37.31 -45.68
C PHE A 176 -40.82 -38.62 -45.27
N LEU A 177 -41.04 -38.83 -43.97
CA LEU A 177 -41.66 -40.05 -43.46
C LEU A 177 -43.12 -40.20 -43.94
N SER A 178 -43.84 -39.09 -44.10
CA SER A 178 -45.17 -39.12 -44.70
C SER A 178 -45.16 -39.51 -46.17
N ALA A 179 -44.25 -38.93 -46.98
CA ALA A 179 -44.15 -39.27 -48.39
C ALA A 179 -43.79 -40.75 -48.56
N MET A 180 -42.85 -41.25 -47.75
CA MET A 180 -42.47 -42.66 -47.72
C MET A 180 -43.65 -43.57 -47.34
N ALA A 181 -44.43 -43.22 -46.31
CA ALA A 181 -45.59 -44.00 -45.88
C ALA A 181 -46.70 -44.02 -46.95
N ALA A 182 -46.83 -42.94 -47.74
CA ALA A 182 -47.76 -42.85 -48.85
C ALA A 182 -47.25 -43.51 -50.15
N GLY A 183 -46.05 -44.11 -50.14
CA GLY A 183 -45.41 -44.67 -51.33
C GLY A 183 -45.06 -43.63 -52.40
N MET A 184 -44.96 -42.36 -52.01
CA MET A 184 -44.65 -41.24 -52.91
C MET A 184 -43.14 -40.96 -52.94
N PRO A 185 -42.57 -40.59 -54.11
CA PRO A 185 -41.18 -40.19 -54.20
C PRO A 185 -40.94 -38.88 -53.42
N PHE A 186 -39.88 -38.83 -52.62
CA PHE A 186 -39.40 -37.61 -51.95
C PHE A 186 -38.06 -37.17 -52.56
N PRO A 187 -37.91 -35.91 -53.02
CA PRO A 187 -36.66 -35.45 -53.63
C PRO A 187 -35.44 -35.58 -52.71
N PRO A 188 -34.21 -35.68 -53.24
CA PRO A 188 -33.00 -35.62 -52.45
C PRO A 188 -32.95 -34.35 -51.61
N ASP A 189 -32.78 -34.51 -50.30
CA ASP A 189 -32.76 -33.43 -49.33
C ASP A 189 -31.43 -33.38 -48.58
N PRO A 190 -30.63 -32.32 -48.75
CA PRO A 190 -29.37 -32.16 -48.03
C PRO A 190 -29.54 -31.92 -46.53
N ASN A 191 -30.75 -31.55 -46.07
CA ASN A 191 -31.05 -31.30 -44.67
C ASN A 191 -31.51 -32.56 -43.91
N LEU A 192 -31.80 -33.66 -44.61
CA LEU A 192 -32.13 -34.94 -43.99
C LEU A 192 -30.86 -35.77 -43.76
N ALA A 193 -30.60 -36.10 -42.49
CA ALA A 193 -29.54 -37.03 -42.15
C ALA A 193 -29.80 -38.44 -42.74
N ALA A 194 -28.73 -39.15 -43.11
CA ALA A 194 -28.85 -40.54 -43.56
C ALA A 194 -29.49 -41.41 -42.46
N GLY A 195 -30.49 -42.21 -42.82
CA GLY A 195 -31.09 -43.19 -41.91
C GLY A 195 -32.18 -42.67 -40.97
N VAL A 196 -32.86 -41.56 -41.28
CA VAL A 196 -34.10 -41.15 -40.58
C VAL A 196 -35.15 -42.26 -40.73
N ARG A 197 -35.47 -42.94 -39.62
CA ARG A 197 -36.45 -44.06 -39.56
C ARG A 197 -37.65 -43.77 -38.67
N GLY A 198 -37.68 -42.62 -38.01
CA GLY A 198 -38.75 -42.20 -37.11
C GLY A 198 -38.60 -40.74 -36.69
N LEU A 199 -39.65 -40.20 -36.09
CA LEU A 199 -39.64 -38.86 -35.50
C LEU A 199 -38.92 -38.86 -34.16
N ASP A 200 -38.34 -37.71 -33.81
CA ASP A 200 -37.75 -37.47 -32.50
C ASP A 200 -38.25 -36.12 -31.93
N PRO A 201 -38.01 -35.83 -30.65
CA PRO A 201 -38.39 -34.57 -30.00
C PRO A 201 -38.10 -33.27 -30.76
N ARG A 202 -37.08 -33.24 -31.63
CA ARG A 202 -36.65 -32.05 -32.37
C ARG A 202 -37.59 -31.70 -33.53
N SER A 203 -38.48 -32.62 -33.93
CA SER A 203 -39.55 -32.34 -34.88
C SER A 203 -40.58 -31.37 -34.29
N ASP A 204 -40.97 -31.58 -33.03
CA ASP A 204 -41.88 -30.67 -32.30
C ASP A 204 -41.24 -29.28 -32.11
N ILE A 205 -39.94 -29.22 -31.83
CA ILE A 205 -39.20 -27.96 -31.71
C ILE A 205 -39.24 -27.17 -33.02
N TYR A 206 -39.10 -27.84 -34.16
CA TYR A 206 -39.22 -27.21 -35.47
C TYR A 206 -40.63 -26.65 -35.69
N SER A 207 -41.66 -27.47 -35.44
CA SER A 207 -43.05 -27.04 -35.60
C SER A 207 -43.41 -25.88 -34.66
N LEU A 208 -42.87 -25.86 -33.44
CA LEU A 208 -42.98 -24.71 -32.54
C LEU A 208 -42.28 -23.46 -33.11
N GLY A 209 -41.09 -23.62 -33.67
CA GLY A 209 -40.36 -22.55 -34.36
C GLY A 209 -41.18 -21.96 -35.52
N ILE A 210 -41.71 -22.79 -36.41
CA ILE A 210 -42.55 -22.34 -37.53
C ILE A 210 -43.88 -21.74 -37.06
N THR A 211 -44.46 -22.27 -35.99
CA THR A 211 -45.66 -21.68 -35.35
C THR A 211 -45.38 -20.26 -34.91
N PHE A 212 -44.26 -20.02 -34.21
CA PHE A 212 -43.92 -18.67 -33.77
C PHE A 212 -43.37 -17.79 -34.88
N TYR A 213 -42.78 -18.34 -35.94
CA TYR A 213 -42.53 -17.60 -37.18
C TYR A 213 -43.82 -16.98 -37.73
N HIS A 214 -44.89 -17.77 -37.79
CA HIS A 214 -46.20 -17.29 -38.23
C HIS A 214 -46.77 -16.25 -37.26
N VAL A 215 -46.70 -16.48 -35.95
CA VAL A 215 -47.18 -15.51 -34.94
C VAL A 215 -46.44 -14.17 -35.02
N LEU A 216 -45.11 -14.19 -35.21
CA LEU A 216 -44.29 -12.99 -35.27
C LEU A 216 -44.55 -12.19 -36.56
N THR A 217 -44.55 -12.86 -37.70
CA THR A 217 -44.66 -12.22 -39.02
C THR A 217 -46.12 -11.89 -39.37
N GLY A 218 -47.07 -12.72 -38.94
CA GLY A 218 -48.45 -12.75 -39.44
C GLY A 218 -48.57 -13.33 -40.86
N VAL A 219 -47.50 -13.93 -41.39
CA VAL A 219 -47.48 -14.51 -42.75
C VAL A 219 -47.55 -16.03 -42.63
N HIS A 220 -48.47 -16.64 -43.39
CA HIS A 220 -48.57 -18.10 -43.43
C HIS A 220 -47.24 -18.72 -43.90
N PRO A 221 -46.70 -19.71 -43.15
CA PRO A 221 -45.47 -20.36 -43.54
C PRO A 221 -45.67 -21.19 -44.82
N MET A 222 -44.62 -21.23 -45.63
CA MET A 222 -44.55 -22.13 -46.78
C MET A 222 -44.29 -23.57 -46.30
N PRO A 223 -44.90 -24.60 -46.90
CA PRO A 223 -44.47 -25.97 -46.67
C PRO A 223 -42.98 -26.15 -46.95
N TYR A 224 -42.31 -26.99 -46.16
CA TYR A 224 -40.90 -27.27 -46.41
C TYR A 224 -40.74 -28.06 -47.71
N GLN A 225 -39.76 -27.68 -48.53
CA GLN A 225 -39.46 -28.34 -49.79
C GLN A 225 -37.93 -28.47 -49.93
N PRO A 226 -37.37 -29.68 -50.11
CA PRO A 226 -35.91 -29.90 -50.16
C PRO A 226 -35.15 -28.99 -51.14
N GLN A 227 -35.78 -28.66 -52.26
CA GLN A 227 -35.22 -27.84 -53.34
C GLN A 227 -36.09 -26.61 -53.63
N GLY A 228 -37.02 -26.28 -52.72
CA GLY A 228 -37.92 -25.14 -52.86
C GLY A 228 -37.34 -23.86 -52.27
N GLN A 229 -38.14 -22.79 -52.30
CA GLN A 229 -37.75 -21.52 -51.68
C GLN A 229 -37.73 -21.68 -50.15
N PRO A 230 -36.64 -21.31 -49.46
CA PRO A 230 -36.59 -21.36 -48.01
C PRO A 230 -37.55 -20.32 -47.41
N GLN A 231 -37.93 -20.53 -46.14
CA GLN A 231 -38.65 -19.50 -45.39
C GLN A 231 -37.85 -18.19 -45.39
N ARG A 232 -38.53 -17.08 -45.60
CA ARG A 232 -37.89 -15.76 -45.56
C ARG A 232 -37.34 -15.51 -44.14
N PRO A 233 -36.05 -15.19 -43.96
CA PRO A 233 -35.46 -14.99 -42.63
C PRO A 233 -36.20 -13.92 -41.82
N LEU A 234 -36.37 -14.14 -40.51
CA LEU A 234 -37.09 -13.22 -39.61
C LEU A 234 -36.45 -11.83 -39.58
N GLU A 235 -35.13 -11.75 -39.72
CA GLU A 235 -34.33 -10.52 -39.72
C GLU A 235 -34.64 -9.62 -40.93
N SER A 236 -35.23 -10.18 -42.00
CA SER A 236 -35.61 -9.43 -43.18
C SER A 236 -37.00 -8.76 -43.07
N TYR A 237 -37.73 -9.03 -41.98
CA TYR A 237 -38.99 -8.35 -41.66
C TYR A 237 -38.73 -7.18 -40.71
N LYS A 238 -39.50 -6.09 -40.88
CA LYS A 238 -39.50 -4.98 -39.92
C LYS A 238 -40.40 -5.31 -38.73
N LEU A 239 -39.89 -6.13 -37.81
CA LEU A 239 -40.64 -6.59 -36.64
C LEU A 239 -40.28 -5.78 -35.38
N PRO A 240 -41.24 -5.50 -34.48
CA PRO A 240 -41.01 -4.77 -33.23
C PRO A 240 -40.45 -5.69 -32.11
N TYR A 241 -39.55 -6.61 -32.46
CA TYR A 241 -39.00 -7.62 -31.55
C TYR A 241 -37.48 -7.58 -31.51
N GLY A 242 -36.90 -7.86 -30.34
CA GLY A 242 -35.46 -7.91 -30.14
C GLY A 242 -34.79 -9.07 -30.88
N GLN A 243 -33.54 -8.85 -31.29
CA GLN A 243 -32.76 -9.81 -32.10
C GLN A 243 -32.67 -11.20 -31.49
N GLU A 244 -32.57 -11.29 -30.16
CA GLU A 244 -32.46 -12.60 -29.49
C GLU A 244 -33.76 -13.43 -29.57
N LEU A 245 -34.95 -12.81 -29.55
CA LEU A 245 -36.19 -13.55 -29.78
C LEU A 245 -36.24 -14.10 -31.21
N LEU A 246 -35.87 -13.27 -32.20
CA LEU A 246 -35.80 -13.71 -33.60
C LEU A 246 -34.80 -14.85 -33.76
N ARG A 247 -33.62 -14.76 -33.15
CA ARG A 247 -32.61 -15.82 -33.15
C ARG A 247 -33.13 -17.12 -32.55
N ILE A 248 -33.86 -17.06 -31.42
CA ILE A 248 -34.43 -18.25 -30.77
C ILE A 248 -35.42 -18.94 -31.72
N VAL A 249 -36.34 -18.18 -32.33
CA VAL A 249 -37.31 -18.75 -33.27
C VAL A 249 -36.62 -19.29 -34.53
N SER A 250 -35.66 -18.54 -35.10
CA SER A 250 -34.86 -18.97 -36.25
C SER A 250 -34.09 -20.26 -35.98
N LYS A 251 -33.44 -20.40 -34.82
CA LYS A 251 -32.72 -21.63 -34.44
C LYS A 251 -33.69 -22.82 -34.28
N ALA A 252 -34.88 -22.61 -33.74
CA ALA A 252 -35.87 -23.68 -33.59
C ALA A 252 -36.34 -24.23 -34.94
N MET A 253 -36.54 -23.37 -35.93
CA MET A 253 -37.00 -23.72 -37.28
C MET A 253 -35.88 -24.07 -38.29
N GLU A 254 -34.66 -24.32 -37.82
CA GLU A 254 -33.53 -24.68 -38.70
C GLU A 254 -33.80 -26.04 -39.39
N PRO A 255 -33.71 -26.17 -40.73
CA PRO A 255 -34.06 -27.42 -41.42
C PRO A 255 -33.23 -28.63 -40.96
N MET A 256 -31.93 -28.47 -40.70
CA MET A 256 -31.09 -29.55 -40.17
C MET A 256 -31.34 -29.74 -38.67
N ARG A 257 -31.86 -30.91 -38.27
CA ARG A 257 -32.20 -31.21 -36.86
C ARG A 257 -31.01 -31.11 -35.89
N GLU A 258 -29.79 -31.34 -36.37
CA GLU A 258 -28.56 -31.24 -35.58
C GLU A 258 -28.19 -29.78 -35.25
N LYS A 259 -28.70 -28.81 -36.02
CA LYS A 259 -28.48 -27.37 -35.79
C LYS A 259 -29.60 -26.71 -34.98
N ARG A 260 -30.73 -27.40 -34.79
CA ARG A 260 -31.84 -26.97 -33.91
C ARG A 260 -31.45 -27.08 -32.43
N TYR A 261 -32.33 -26.62 -31.54
CA TYR A 261 -32.25 -27.03 -30.13
C TYR A 261 -32.41 -28.55 -30.02
N GLN A 262 -31.57 -29.19 -29.22
CA GLN A 262 -31.57 -30.64 -29.05
C GLN A 262 -32.63 -31.12 -28.05
N SER A 263 -33.22 -30.20 -27.26
CA SER A 263 -34.36 -30.47 -26.39
C SER A 263 -35.20 -29.20 -26.16
N ALA A 264 -36.47 -29.37 -25.80
CA ALA A 264 -37.33 -28.25 -25.42
C ALA A 264 -36.79 -27.51 -24.17
N ARG A 265 -36.12 -28.22 -23.26
CA ARG A 265 -35.42 -27.62 -22.11
C ARG A 265 -34.27 -26.70 -22.53
N GLU A 266 -33.51 -27.06 -23.56
CA GLU A 266 -32.43 -26.22 -24.08
C GLU A 266 -33.00 -24.90 -24.63
N MET A 267 -34.11 -24.98 -25.36
CA MET A 267 -34.82 -23.81 -25.87
C MET A 267 -35.38 -22.94 -24.74
N GLU A 268 -35.98 -23.54 -23.70
CA GLU A 268 -36.45 -22.84 -22.50
C GLU A 268 -35.32 -22.07 -21.80
N SER A 269 -34.16 -22.71 -21.65
CA SER A 269 -32.98 -22.10 -21.03
C SER A 269 -32.48 -20.88 -21.81
N ASP A 270 -32.52 -20.92 -23.14
CA ASP A 270 -32.13 -19.79 -23.99
C ASP A 270 -33.12 -18.61 -23.84
N ILE A 271 -34.43 -18.92 -23.74
CA ILE A 271 -35.50 -17.94 -23.45
C ILE A 271 -35.28 -17.25 -22.10
N LEU A 272 -34.97 -18.01 -21.03
CA LEU A 272 -34.75 -17.47 -19.69
C LEU A 272 -33.51 -16.57 -19.59
N ASN A 273 -32.48 -16.85 -20.40
CA ASN A 273 -31.20 -16.13 -20.40
C ASN A 273 -31.13 -14.96 -21.40
N ILE A 274 -32.24 -14.60 -22.03
CA ILE A 274 -32.30 -13.59 -23.11
C ILE A 274 -31.65 -12.25 -22.71
N LYS A 275 -31.83 -11.79 -21.46
CA LYS A 275 -31.28 -10.51 -20.95
C LYS A 275 -29.74 -10.50 -20.85
N ARG A 276 -29.11 -11.64 -20.56
CA ARG A 276 -27.64 -11.73 -20.41
C ARG A 276 -26.92 -11.72 -21.76
N ARG A 277 -27.63 -12.05 -22.84
CA ARG A 277 -27.07 -12.16 -24.20
C ARG A 277 -27.18 -10.88 -25.01
N ASP A 278 -27.97 -9.92 -24.53
CA ASP A 278 -28.12 -8.60 -25.13
C ASP A 278 -26.76 -7.88 -25.25
N LYS A 279 -26.42 -7.45 -26.47
CA LYS A 279 -25.14 -6.80 -26.78
C LYS A 279 -25.03 -5.42 -26.13
N GLU A 280 -26.15 -4.70 -25.97
CA GLU A 280 -26.16 -3.36 -25.39
C GLU A 280 -25.85 -3.39 -23.89
N TYR A 281 -26.43 -4.36 -23.18
CA TYR A 281 -26.14 -4.58 -21.76
C TYR A 281 -24.66 -4.90 -21.51
N ARG A 282 -24.04 -5.75 -22.35
CA ARG A 282 -22.62 -6.10 -22.22
C ARG A 282 -21.69 -4.90 -22.42
N ARG A 283 -21.99 -4.01 -23.36
CA ARG A 283 -21.20 -2.78 -23.60
C ARG A 283 -21.30 -1.82 -22.42
N ALA A 284 -22.50 -1.60 -21.89
CA ALA A 284 -22.70 -0.73 -20.72
C ALA A 284 -21.97 -1.25 -19.47
N ALA A 285 -22.07 -2.56 -19.21
CA ALA A 285 -21.40 -3.19 -18.07
C ALA A 285 -19.86 -3.12 -18.17
N LEU A 286 -19.30 -3.27 -19.37
CA LEU A 286 -17.85 -3.11 -19.59
C LEU A 286 -17.39 -1.67 -19.35
N GLY A 287 -18.14 -0.68 -19.86
CA GLY A 287 -17.86 0.73 -19.64
C GLY A 287 -17.85 1.12 -18.16
N GLN A 288 -18.82 0.64 -17.38
CA GLN A 288 -18.86 0.85 -15.92
C GLN A 288 -17.64 0.25 -15.21
N ARG A 289 -17.22 -0.96 -15.59
CA ARG A 289 -16.03 -1.61 -14.99
C ARG A 289 -14.76 -0.83 -15.27
N ILE A 290 -14.56 -0.38 -16.51
CA ILE A 290 -13.40 0.44 -16.88
C ILE A 290 -13.39 1.74 -16.07
N LEU A 291 -14.53 2.43 -15.96
CA LEU A 291 -14.62 3.68 -15.21
C LEU A 291 -14.27 3.51 -13.73
N VAL A 292 -14.75 2.43 -13.09
CA VAL A 292 -14.40 2.10 -11.70
C VAL A 292 -12.91 1.82 -11.56
N LEU A 293 -12.33 1.01 -12.45
CA LEU A 293 -10.89 0.70 -12.43
C LEU A 293 -10.03 1.95 -12.60
N THR A 294 -10.38 2.82 -13.54
CA THR A 294 -9.68 4.10 -13.74
C THR A 294 -9.80 4.99 -12.50
N GLY A 295 -10.98 5.07 -11.88
CA GLY A 295 -11.18 5.80 -10.62
C GLY A 295 -10.30 5.28 -9.48
N CYS A 296 -10.22 3.95 -9.31
CA CYS A 296 -9.34 3.33 -8.32
C CYS A 296 -7.85 3.62 -8.59
N LEU A 297 -7.41 3.56 -9.84
CA LEU A 297 -6.02 3.88 -10.22
C LEU A 297 -5.67 5.35 -9.96
N LEU A 298 -6.58 6.28 -10.26
CA LEU A 298 -6.37 7.70 -9.97
C LEU A 298 -6.27 7.97 -8.47
N LEU A 299 -7.11 7.32 -7.64
CA LEU A 299 -7.03 7.44 -6.19
C LEU A 299 -5.72 6.86 -5.63
N ALA A 300 -5.28 5.70 -6.12
CA ALA A 300 -4.00 5.11 -5.73
C ALA A 300 -2.82 6.00 -6.13
N GLY A 301 -2.84 6.57 -7.34
CA GLY A 301 -1.83 7.52 -7.81
C GLY A 301 -1.78 8.78 -6.95
N GLY A 302 -2.94 9.35 -6.59
CA GLY A 302 -3.03 10.50 -5.70
C GLY A 302 -2.46 10.23 -4.31
N ALA A 303 -2.78 9.07 -3.72
CA ALA A 303 -2.23 8.67 -2.41
C ALA A 303 -0.71 8.48 -2.46
N ALA A 304 -0.18 7.87 -3.52
CA ALA A 304 1.26 7.69 -3.70
C ALA A 304 2.01 9.03 -3.82
N LEU A 305 1.46 9.97 -4.60
CA LEU A 305 2.02 11.32 -4.73
C LEU A 305 1.98 12.09 -3.40
N GLY A 306 0.87 11.97 -2.65
CA GLY A 306 0.74 12.58 -1.32
C GLY A 306 1.77 12.02 -0.33
N PHE A 307 1.94 10.70 -0.30
CA PHE A 307 2.95 10.05 0.54
C PHE A 307 4.37 10.45 0.13
N TRP A 308 4.67 10.47 -1.17
CA TRP A 308 5.96 10.92 -1.68
C TRP A 308 6.26 12.37 -1.28
N GLY A 309 5.31 13.28 -1.46
CA GLY A 309 5.45 14.68 -1.06
C GLY A 309 5.65 14.86 0.45
N PHE A 310 4.94 14.08 1.28
CA PHE A 310 5.13 14.09 2.73
C PHE A 310 6.55 13.65 3.11
N GLN A 311 7.07 12.59 2.50
CA GLN A 311 8.43 12.10 2.76
C GLN A 311 9.51 13.08 2.30
N THR A 312 9.32 13.75 1.17
CA THR A 312 10.25 14.79 0.70
C THR A 312 10.33 15.94 1.71
N ARG A 313 9.17 16.40 2.21
CA ARG A 313 9.12 17.47 3.22
C ARG A 313 9.81 17.09 4.54
N LEU A 314 9.69 15.84 4.98
CA LEU A 314 10.40 15.36 6.16
C LEU A 314 11.93 15.37 5.95
N THR A 315 12.38 14.97 4.77
CA THR A 315 13.81 15.01 4.41
C THR A 315 14.36 16.44 4.38
N GLU A 316 13.58 17.41 3.86
CA GLU A 316 13.95 18.83 3.88
C GLU A 316 14.07 19.35 5.32
N GLN A 317 13.09 19.05 6.20
CA GLN A 317 13.15 19.47 7.60
C GLN A 317 14.32 18.83 8.36
N PHE A 318 14.63 17.56 8.10
CA PHE A 318 15.81 16.91 8.64
C PHE A 318 17.09 17.63 8.19
N THR A 319 17.18 17.99 6.91
CA THR A 319 18.32 18.75 6.37
C THR A 319 18.45 20.12 7.02
N GLU A 320 17.35 20.85 7.25
CA GLU A 320 17.39 22.14 7.96
C GLU A 320 17.93 22.01 9.39
N GLN A 321 17.52 20.96 10.11
CA GLN A 321 18.01 20.68 11.47
C GLN A 321 19.47 20.27 11.48
N TYR A 322 19.90 19.47 10.50
CA TYR A 322 21.30 19.14 10.30
C TYR A 322 22.14 20.40 10.02
N ASP A 323 21.72 21.28 9.10
CA ASP A 323 22.45 22.50 8.76
C ASP A 323 22.54 23.46 9.97
N GLU A 324 21.50 23.49 10.81
CA GLU A 324 21.54 24.23 12.08
C GLU A 324 22.54 23.64 13.05
N LEU A 325 22.61 22.32 13.19
CA LEU A 325 23.58 21.65 14.04
C LEU A 325 25.03 21.92 13.59
N VAL A 326 25.30 21.84 12.28
CA VAL A 326 26.63 22.16 11.71
C VAL A 326 27.06 23.59 12.04
N ARG A 327 26.14 24.57 12.00
CA ARG A 327 26.44 25.95 12.40
C ARG A 327 26.79 26.07 13.89
N ILE A 328 26.09 25.34 14.75
CA ILE A 328 26.37 25.36 16.20
C ILE A 328 27.69 24.64 16.49
N ALA A 329 28.02 23.57 15.76
CA ALA A 329 29.27 22.84 15.90
C ALA A 329 30.52 23.67 15.56
N GLN A 330 30.37 24.82 14.89
CA GLN A 330 31.45 25.79 14.67
C GLN A 330 31.67 26.74 15.86
N THR A 331 30.86 26.62 16.91
CA THR A 331 30.98 27.39 18.16
C THR A 331 31.49 26.47 19.27
N ASP A 332 32.14 27.02 20.30
CA ASP A 332 32.62 26.26 21.46
C ASP A 332 31.49 25.87 22.45
N ASP A 333 30.26 25.68 21.96
CA ASP A 333 29.08 25.28 22.74
C ASP A 333 28.82 23.77 22.59
N TYR A 334 29.73 22.97 23.14
CA TYR A 334 29.73 21.51 23.01
C TYR A 334 28.45 20.87 23.57
N ASP A 335 27.95 21.34 24.72
CA ASP A 335 26.75 20.79 25.37
C ASP A 335 25.50 20.92 24.49
N THR A 336 25.37 22.05 23.79
CA THR A 336 24.25 22.27 22.87
C THR A 336 24.32 21.35 21.67
N VAL A 337 25.52 21.13 21.11
CA VAL A 337 25.72 20.20 19.98
C VAL A 337 25.38 18.78 20.39
N ILE A 338 25.89 18.31 21.52
CA ILE A 338 25.61 16.97 22.06
C ILE A 338 24.10 16.78 22.24
N THR A 339 23.45 17.70 22.97
CA THR A 339 22.02 17.60 23.28
C THR A 339 21.16 17.61 22.01
N ARG A 340 21.44 18.53 21.07
CA ARG A 340 20.66 18.62 19.83
C ARG A 340 20.95 17.46 18.88
N GLY A 341 22.20 17.03 18.76
CA GLY A 341 22.63 15.91 17.93
C GLY A 341 21.95 14.61 18.37
N ILE A 342 22.01 14.29 19.66
CA ILE A 342 21.35 13.09 20.23
C ILE A 342 19.84 13.16 20.04
N ASN A 343 19.22 14.33 20.28
CA ASN A 343 17.78 14.51 20.05
C ASN A 343 17.39 14.33 18.57
N LEU A 344 18.25 14.74 17.65
CA LEU A 344 18.02 14.59 16.21
C LEU A 344 18.15 13.13 15.78
N LEU A 345 19.17 12.41 16.27
CA LEU A 345 19.42 10.99 16.02
C LEU A 345 18.29 10.09 16.56
N ASN A 346 17.73 10.43 17.72
CA ASN A 346 16.65 9.66 18.35
C ASN A 346 15.24 10.06 17.89
N ASN A 347 15.12 10.95 16.91
CA ASN A 347 13.81 11.42 16.45
C ASN A 347 13.24 10.51 15.37
N GLU A 348 12.34 9.60 15.77
CA GLU A 348 11.66 8.63 14.88
C GLU A 348 10.98 9.28 13.66
N LYS A 349 10.60 10.56 13.76
CA LYS A 349 10.04 11.35 12.65
C LYS A 349 10.98 11.37 11.43
N TYR A 350 12.29 11.33 11.65
CA TYR A 350 13.31 11.46 10.61
C TYR A 350 13.97 10.14 10.21
N ASP A 351 13.52 8.99 10.73
CA ASP A 351 14.06 7.66 10.39
C ASP A 351 14.19 7.43 8.88
N TRP A 352 13.15 7.83 8.13
CA TRP A 352 13.15 7.70 6.69
C TRP A 352 14.21 8.58 6.01
N ALA A 353 14.39 9.80 6.50
CA ALA A 353 15.39 10.73 5.97
C ALA A 353 16.80 10.24 6.29
N MET A 354 17.06 9.83 7.54
CA MET A 354 18.35 9.30 8.00
C MET A 354 18.76 8.03 7.24
N LYS A 355 17.83 7.11 6.97
CA LYS A 355 18.10 5.92 6.13
C LYS A 355 18.53 6.25 4.71
N ARG A 356 18.11 7.40 4.19
CA ARG A 356 18.37 7.83 2.81
C ARG A 356 19.57 8.76 2.70
N GLN A 357 19.95 9.39 3.81
CA GLN A 357 21.07 10.33 3.95
C GLN A 357 22.00 9.84 5.05
N GLN A 358 22.54 8.62 4.89
CA GLN A 358 23.38 7.98 5.90
C GLN A 358 24.66 8.79 6.19
N GLU A 359 25.23 9.45 5.18
CA GLU A 359 26.36 10.38 5.34
C GLU A 359 26.06 11.48 6.36
N LYS A 360 24.88 12.11 6.28
CA LYS A 360 24.47 13.14 7.26
C LYS A 360 24.25 12.55 8.66
N LYS A 361 23.76 11.32 8.76
CA LYS A 361 23.65 10.64 10.05
C LYS A 361 25.05 10.44 10.64
N ALA A 362 25.98 9.94 9.84
CA ALA A 362 27.37 9.74 10.22
C ALA A 362 28.05 11.05 10.65
N ASP A 363 27.83 12.14 9.91
CA ASP A 363 28.29 13.48 10.29
C ASP A 363 27.75 13.93 11.65
N ILE A 364 26.46 13.69 11.95
CA ILE A 364 25.87 14.06 13.24
C ILE A 364 26.55 13.30 14.37
N LEU A 365 26.72 11.98 14.20
CA LEU A 365 27.42 11.13 15.16
C LEU A 365 28.85 11.62 15.39
N TYR A 366 29.57 11.91 14.31
CA TYR A 366 30.93 12.44 14.35
C TYR A 366 31.03 13.81 15.03
N MET A 367 30.10 14.74 14.78
CA MET A 367 30.05 16.04 15.47
C MET A 367 29.82 15.88 16.98
N VAL A 368 28.91 14.97 17.37
CA VAL A 368 28.66 14.66 18.78
C VAL A 368 29.89 14.02 19.42
N ALA A 369 30.56 13.09 18.73
CA ALA A 369 31.79 12.46 19.18
C ALA A 369 32.91 13.50 19.41
N ASN A 370 33.13 14.42 18.46
CA ASN A 370 34.10 15.50 18.62
C ASN A 370 33.81 16.36 19.85
N CYS A 371 32.54 16.67 20.13
CA CYS A 371 32.18 17.45 21.31
C CYS A 371 32.47 16.70 22.61
N TYR A 372 32.18 15.40 22.69
CA TYR A 372 32.58 14.58 23.84
C TYR A 372 34.11 14.47 23.97
N PHE A 373 34.81 14.36 22.85
CA PHE A 373 36.28 14.30 22.82
C PHE A 373 36.91 15.57 23.40
N GLU A 374 36.40 16.76 23.02
CA GLU A 374 36.86 18.04 23.56
C GLU A 374 36.50 18.23 25.05
N GLN A 375 35.44 17.56 25.53
CA GLN A 375 35.10 17.50 26.96
C GLN A 375 35.91 16.45 27.74
N GLU A 376 36.90 15.81 27.10
CA GLU A 376 37.72 14.72 27.66
C GLU A 376 36.90 13.47 28.07
N ASP A 377 35.66 13.35 27.59
CA ASP A 377 34.82 12.16 27.75
C ASP A 377 35.09 11.19 26.59
N TYR A 378 36.29 10.61 26.61
CA TYR A 378 36.78 9.76 25.53
C TYR A 378 35.95 8.50 25.31
N LYS A 379 35.27 8.03 26.36
CA LYS A 379 34.42 6.85 26.28
C LYS A 379 33.17 7.11 25.44
N ASN A 380 32.44 8.18 25.74
CA ASN A 380 31.29 8.54 24.90
C ASN A 380 31.74 8.94 23.50
N ALA A 381 32.90 9.62 23.38
CA ALA A 381 33.45 9.94 22.06
C ALA A 381 33.71 8.69 21.21
N SER A 382 34.35 7.65 21.77
CA SER A 382 34.62 6.41 21.05
C SER A 382 33.34 5.70 20.62
N ASP A 383 32.33 5.62 21.48
CA ASP A 383 31.04 4.97 21.15
C ASP A 383 30.35 5.67 19.95
N PHE A 384 30.38 7.01 19.91
CA PHE A 384 29.79 7.77 18.81
C PHE A 384 30.65 7.72 17.53
N TYR A 385 31.98 7.68 17.65
CA TYR A 385 32.86 7.48 16.49
C TYR A 385 32.68 6.10 15.87
N GLU A 386 32.58 5.05 16.68
CA GLU A 386 32.29 3.68 16.23
C GLU A 386 31.02 3.67 15.38
N GLU A 387 29.91 4.22 15.90
CA GLU A 387 28.66 4.32 15.15
C GLU A 387 28.83 5.18 13.88
N ALA A 388 29.57 6.29 13.93
CA ALA A 388 29.79 7.15 12.76
C ALA A 388 30.49 6.39 11.62
N VAL A 389 31.52 5.59 11.96
CA VAL A 389 32.26 4.75 11.04
C VAL A 389 31.37 3.68 10.40
N GLU A 390 30.44 3.08 11.16
CA GLU A 390 29.49 2.09 10.60
C GLU A 390 28.65 2.67 9.46
N TYR A 391 28.23 3.94 9.57
CA TYR A 391 27.41 4.61 8.56
C TYR A 391 28.20 5.29 7.44
N ASN A 392 29.51 5.52 7.62
CA ASN A 392 30.39 6.08 6.60
C ASN A 392 31.78 5.40 6.62
N GLN A 393 31.84 4.22 6.02
CA GLN A 393 33.03 3.36 5.99
C GLN A 393 34.11 3.84 5.01
N GLU A 394 33.85 4.89 4.23
CA GLU A 394 34.77 5.39 3.20
C GLU A 394 35.57 6.61 3.67
N ASN A 395 35.28 7.15 4.87
CA ASN A 395 35.94 8.36 5.36
C ASN A 395 37.09 8.02 6.33
N PRO A 396 38.38 8.04 5.90
CA PRO A 396 39.51 7.68 6.74
C PRO A 396 39.69 8.63 7.95
N GLU A 397 39.15 9.85 7.90
CA GLU A 397 39.24 10.79 9.03
C GLU A 397 38.40 10.35 10.24
N TYR A 398 37.28 9.66 10.01
CA TYR A 398 36.46 9.15 11.11
C TYR A 398 37.20 8.05 11.87
N PHE A 399 37.85 7.14 11.14
CA PHE A 399 38.68 6.09 11.73
C PHE A 399 39.89 6.69 12.47
N ARG A 400 40.53 7.72 11.90
CA ARG A 400 41.62 8.45 12.56
C ARG A 400 41.21 8.94 13.95
N ASP A 401 40.11 9.68 14.04
CA ASP A 401 39.69 10.28 15.31
C ASP A 401 39.12 9.24 16.28
N TYR A 402 38.50 8.17 15.75
CA TYR A 402 38.12 6.99 16.54
C TYR A 402 39.33 6.33 17.20
N ALA A 403 40.39 6.05 16.44
CA ALA A 403 41.63 5.47 16.95
C ALA A 403 42.29 6.35 18.01
N ILE A 404 42.27 7.68 17.83
CA ILE A 404 42.78 8.62 18.83
C ILE A 404 41.95 8.54 20.12
N ALA A 405 40.62 8.50 20.04
CA ALA A 405 39.75 8.36 21.20
C ALA A 405 39.99 7.04 21.96
N LEU A 406 40.24 5.93 21.25
CA LEU A 406 40.61 4.65 21.85
C LEU A 406 41.99 4.69 22.51
N ALA A 407 42.98 5.29 21.86
CA ALA A 407 44.33 5.46 22.41
C ALA A 407 44.31 6.26 23.72
N ARG A 408 43.45 7.28 23.80
CA ARG A 408 43.23 8.11 25.01
C ARG A 408 42.59 7.36 26.17
N GLN A 409 41.90 6.25 25.88
CA GLN A 409 41.38 5.32 26.88
C GLN A 409 42.37 4.21 27.24
N GLU A 410 43.62 4.31 26.77
CA GLU A 410 44.65 3.27 26.89
C GLU A 410 44.28 1.95 26.17
N ASN A 411 43.24 1.95 25.33
CA ASN A 411 42.85 0.81 24.50
C ASN A 411 43.66 0.78 23.20
N THR A 412 44.96 0.57 23.36
CA THR A 412 45.96 0.78 22.31
C THR A 412 46.07 -0.34 21.29
N GLU A 413 45.52 -1.52 21.58
CA GLU A 413 45.43 -2.64 20.63
C GLU A 413 44.33 -2.35 19.60
N GLU A 414 43.13 -2.06 20.06
CA GLU A 414 42.00 -1.70 19.18
C GLU A 414 42.27 -0.42 18.39
N ALA A 415 42.88 0.59 19.02
CA ALA A 415 43.30 1.81 18.32
C ALA A 415 44.25 1.51 17.14
N GLN A 416 45.11 0.50 17.26
CA GLN A 416 46.01 0.10 16.18
C GLN A 416 45.25 -0.60 15.05
N GLU A 417 44.27 -1.46 15.37
CA GLU A 417 43.42 -2.12 14.36
C GLU A 417 42.64 -1.09 13.55
N ILE A 418 42.01 -0.11 14.21
CA ILE A 418 41.27 0.97 13.55
C ILE A 418 42.19 1.86 12.71
N LEU A 419 43.42 2.12 13.18
CA LEU A 419 44.41 2.83 12.37
C LEU A 419 44.76 2.03 11.11
N ASP A 420 45.00 0.73 11.21
CA ASP A 420 45.33 -0.11 10.05
C ASP A 420 44.19 -0.07 9.01
N GLU A 421 42.93 -0.08 9.44
CA GLU A 421 41.77 0.13 8.57
C GLU A 421 41.77 1.52 7.91
N ALA A 422 42.08 2.58 8.67
CA ALA A 422 42.19 3.93 8.12
C ALA A 422 43.28 4.02 7.03
N VAL A 423 44.41 3.33 7.21
CA VAL A 423 45.49 3.25 6.23
C VAL A 423 45.04 2.55 4.95
N GLU A 424 44.29 1.44 5.06
CA GLU A 424 43.74 0.76 3.89
C GLU A 424 42.77 1.64 3.08
N LEU A 425 42.05 2.54 3.77
CA LEU A 425 41.17 3.54 3.18
C LEU A 425 41.92 4.76 2.59
N GLY A 426 43.24 4.82 2.75
CA GLY A 426 44.08 5.86 2.17
C GLY A 426 44.30 7.08 3.07
N LEU A 427 44.29 6.91 4.40
CA LEU A 427 44.70 7.96 5.33
C LEU A 427 46.12 8.47 5.01
N GLU A 428 46.30 9.79 4.99
CA GLU A 428 47.59 10.42 4.64
C GLU A 428 48.66 10.15 5.70
N GLU A 429 49.93 10.18 5.28
CA GLU A 429 51.06 9.73 6.11
C GLU A 429 51.26 10.56 7.38
N ASP A 430 51.02 11.86 7.32
CA ASP A 430 51.09 12.76 8.48
C ASP A 430 50.02 12.45 9.53
N HIS A 431 48.80 12.11 9.11
CA HIS A 431 47.73 11.65 9.98
C HIS A 431 48.06 10.29 10.61
N ILE A 432 48.69 9.37 9.87
CA ILE A 432 49.14 8.08 10.41
C ILE A 432 50.13 8.30 11.55
N TYR A 433 51.15 9.15 11.35
CA TYR A 433 52.12 9.45 12.39
C TYR A 433 51.48 10.10 13.62
N LEU A 434 50.49 10.96 13.44
CA LEU A 434 49.75 11.57 14.54
C LEU A 434 49.03 10.51 15.40
N VAL A 435 48.33 9.55 14.78
CA VAL A 435 47.63 8.47 15.51
C VAL A 435 48.62 7.53 16.17
N GLN A 436 49.71 7.15 15.49
CA GLN A 436 50.78 6.32 16.07
C GLN A 436 51.41 6.98 17.30
N ALA A 437 51.57 8.30 17.28
CA ALA A 437 52.07 9.06 18.41
C ALA A 437 51.12 8.99 19.61
N GLU A 438 49.80 9.15 19.38
CA GLU A 438 48.77 9.02 20.41
C GLU A 438 48.69 7.60 21.00
N ILE A 439 48.76 6.56 20.15
CA ILE A 439 48.82 5.15 20.59
C ILE A 439 50.05 4.92 21.46
N SER A 440 51.22 5.43 21.04
CA SER A 440 52.47 5.29 21.81
C SER A 440 52.40 6.03 23.15
N ALA A 441 51.79 7.22 23.17
CA ALA A 441 51.54 7.96 24.40
C ALA A 441 50.59 7.21 25.34
N GLY A 442 49.54 6.57 24.82
CA GLY A 442 48.64 5.69 25.59
C GLY A 442 49.35 4.47 26.17
N LYS A 443 50.36 3.93 25.48
CA LYS A 443 51.26 2.87 25.99
C LYS A 443 52.30 3.38 26.99
N GLN A 444 52.33 4.69 27.26
CA GLN A 444 53.36 5.37 28.04
C GLN A 444 54.78 5.26 27.44
N ASP A 445 54.88 4.95 26.15
CA ASP A 445 56.13 5.00 25.39
C ASP A 445 56.33 6.42 24.82
N TYR A 446 56.64 7.34 25.72
CA TYR A 446 56.73 8.76 25.40
C TYR A 446 57.85 9.09 24.41
N GLY A 447 58.92 8.29 24.37
CA GLY A 447 60.02 8.49 23.42
C GLY A 447 59.55 8.27 21.98
N THR A 448 58.89 7.14 21.71
CA THR A 448 58.32 6.87 20.39
C THR A 448 57.15 7.79 20.06
N ALA A 449 56.34 8.20 21.06
CA ALA A 449 55.30 9.19 20.85
C ALA A 449 55.85 10.52 20.32
N LEU A 450 56.89 11.07 20.96
CA LEU A 450 57.53 12.31 20.55
C LEU A 450 58.20 12.19 19.16
N GLU A 451 58.84 11.06 18.86
CA GLU A 451 59.43 10.81 17.54
C GLU A 451 58.35 10.83 16.43
N ASN A 452 57.19 10.20 16.68
CA ASN A 452 56.10 10.17 15.73
C ASN A 452 55.39 11.54 15.60
N PHE A 453 55.24 12.30 16.69
CA PHE A 453 54.75 13.69 16.59
C PHE A 453 55.69 14.55 15.75
N GLN A 454 57.01 14.39 15.90
CA GLN A 454 57.97 15.10 15.06
C GLN A 454 57.85 14.69 13.59
N LYS A 455 57.71 13.39 13.29
CA LYS A 455 57.45 12.93 11.91
C LYS A 455 56.18 13.52 11.32
N ALA A 456 55.10 13.62 12.10
CA ALA A 456 53.86 14.27 11.67
C ALA A 456 54.10 15.76 11.34
N VAL A 457 54.84 16.48 12.18
CA VAL A 457 55.24 17.88 11.94
C VAL A 457 56.07 18.04 10.67
N ASP A 458 57.06 17.16 10.48
CA ASP A 458 58.00 17.22 9.36
C ASP A 458 57.34 16.85 8.02
N THR A 459 56.33 15.97 8.07
CA THR A 459 55.63 15.46 6.89
C THR A 459 54.49 16.37 6.45
N THR A 460 53.80 17.03 7.39
CA THR A 460 52.57 17.77 7.09
C THR A 460 52.84 19.13 6.44
N GLU A 461 52.14 19.41 5.34
CA GLU A 461 52.03 20.76 4.77
C GLU A 461 50.88 21.57 5.41
N ASN A 462 50.03 20.92 6.22
CA ASN A 462 48.86 21.54 6.83
C ASN A 462 49.22 22.24 8.16
N ALA A 463 49.13 23.57 8.18
CA ALA A 463 49.43 24.38 9.36
C ALA A 463 48.60 24.02 10.61
N TYR A 464 47.35 23.58 10.43
CA TYR A 464 46.49 23.13 11.54
C TYR A 464 46.99 21.82 12.13
N LEU A 465 47.29 20.81 11.28
CA LEU A 465 47.77 19.51 11.75
C LEU A 465 49.14 19.65 12.44
N ARG A 466 50.02 20.50 11.88
CA ARG A 466 51.29 20.86 12.50
C ARG A 466 51.11 21.44 13.90
N THR A 467 50.21 22.41 14.03
CA THR A 467 49.88 23.03 15.33
C THR A 467 49.36 21.99 16.31
N ARG A 468 48.45 21.11 15.87
CA ARG A 468 47.90 20.04 16.68
C ARG A 468 48.99 19.07 17.17
N ALA A 469 49.88 18.63 16.29
CA ALA A 469 51.00 17.75 16.65
C ALA A 469 51.90 18.39 17.73
N TYR A 470 52.24 19.67 17.60
CA TYR A 470 53.01 20.38 18.64
C TYR A 470 52.29 20.48 19.98
N LEU A 471 50.99 20.79 19.99
CA LEU A 471 50.20 20.86 21.21
C LEU A 471 50.12 19.49 21.90
N LEU A 472 49.97 18.41 21.13
CA LEU A 472 49.94 17.04 21.67
C LEU A 472 51.32 16.60 22.18
N ALA A 473 52.40 16.91 21.46
CA ALA A 473 53.77 16.69 21.93
C ALA A 473 54.06 17.43 23.24
N SER A 474 53.63 18.69 23.35
CA SER A 474 53.75 19.49 24.59
C SER A 474 53.05 18.82 25.78
N ARG A 475 51.91 18.16 25.53
CA ARG A 475 51.18 17.39 26.54
C ARG A 475 51.94 16.14 26.96
N VAL A 476 52.62 15.45 26.04
CA VAL A 476 53.49 14.32 26.39
C VAL A 476 54.61 14.75 27.34
N TYR A 477 55.29 15.87 27.05
CA TYR A 477 56.29 16.43 27.97
C TYR A 477 55.70 16.78 29.34
N ARG A 478 54.48 17.31 29.37
CA ARG A 478 53.76 17.57 30.63
C ARG A 478 53.51 16.28 31.41
N SER A 479 53.09 15.20 30.77
CA SER A 479 52.92 13.88 31.41
C SER A 479 54.23 13.30 31.93
N MET A 480 55.36 13.61 31.28
CA MET A 480 56.71 13.26 31.75
C MET A 480 57.21 14.15 32.89
N GLY A 481 56.54 15.28 33.16
CA GLY A 481 57.02 16.30 34.10
C GLY A 481 58.18 17.15 33.58
N ASP A 482 58.47 17.10 32.27
CA ASP A 482 59.55 17.86 31.64
C ASP A 482 59.07 19.22 31.15
N ALA A 483 59.10 20.21 32.03
CA ALA A 483 58.67 21.57 31.70
C ALA A 483 59.58 22.25 30.67
N ARG A 484 60.85 21.84 30.55
CA ARG A 484 61.79 22.42 29.60
C ARG A 484 61.52 21.93 28.19
N GLY A 485 61.34 20.62 28.02
CA GLY A 485 60.91 20.03 26.75
C GLY A 485 59.58 20.62 26.27
N GLU A 486 58.61 20.78 27.16
CA GLU A 486 57.32 21.42 26.85
C GLU A 486 57.51 22.85 26.29
N LEU A 487 58.39 23.65 26.89
CA LEU A 487 58.69 25.01 26.44
C LEU A 487 59.41 25.06 25.10
N GLU A 488 60.45 24.24 24.92
CA GLU A 488 61.24 24.21 23.68
C GLU A 488 60.34 23.85 22.49
N THR A 489 59.50 22.82 22.62
CA THR A 489 58.52 22.42 21.60
C THR A 489 57.51 23.51 21.28
N LEU A 490 56.95 24.20 22.29
CA LEU A 490 55.97 25.27 22.04
C LEU A 490 56.60 26.54 21.46
N ARG A 491 57.87 26.84 21.78
CA ARG A 491 58.62 27.95 21.17
C ARG A 491 58.91 27.68 19.70
N GLU A 492 59.34 26.46 19.37
CA GLU A 492 59.52 26.01 17.98
C GLU A 492 58.19 26.12 17.20
N ALA A 493 57.10 25.64 17.80
CA ALA A 493 55.78 25.74 17.21
C ALA A 493 55.37 27.20 16.91
N ARG A 494 55.73 28.16 17.79
CA ARG A 494 55.41 29.59 17.61
C ARG A 494 56.15 30.21 16.42
N GLU A 495 57.35 29.74 16.07
CA GLU A 495 58.12 30.25 14.93
C GLU A 495 57.59 29.75 13.57
N GLY A 496 56.90 28.59 13.56
CA GLY A 496 56.57 27.85 12.34
C GLY A 496 55.09 27.84 11.92
N VAL A 497 54.23 28.70 12.51
CA VAL A 497 52.76 28.60 12.37
C VAL A 497 52.13 29.92 11.87
N ASP A 498 51.12 29.81 10.99
CA ASP A 498 50.39 30.94 10.40
C ASP A 498 49.55 31.74 11.43
N GLU A 499 49.27 33.03 11.14
CA GLU A 499 48.53 33.98 12.00
C GLU A 499 47.19 33.43 12.57
N GLY A 500 46.56 32.46 11.91
CA GLY A 500 45.28 31.88 12.35
C GLY A 500 45.38 30.90 13.54
N GLN A 501 46.52 30.23 13.73
CA GLN A 501 46.71 29.15 14.70
C GLN A 501 47.64 29.54 15.87
N GLU A 502 48.30 30.71 15.76
CA GLU A 502 49.22 31.26 16.76
C GLU A 502 48.62 31.37 18.17
N LYS A 503 47.31 31.64 18.27
CA LYS A 503 46.64 31.86 19.58
C LYS A 503 46.65 30.63 20.48
N ALA A 504 46.43 29.43 19.92
CA ALA A 504 46.38 28.20 20.72
C ALA A 504 47.77 27.88 21.29
N ILE A 505 48.81 27.99 20.46
CA ILE A 505 50.20 27.83 20.87
C ILE A 505 50.58 28.90 21.91
N THR A 506 50.18 30.15 21.69
CA THR A 506 50.48 31.26 22.61
C THR A 506 49.88 31.02 24.00
N ARG A 507 48.65 30.48 24.09
CA ARG A 507 48.06 30.07 25.38
C ARG A 507 48.83 28.94 26.02
N ALA A 508 49.09 27.88 25.26
CA ALA A 508 49.81 26.71 25.75
C ALA A 508 51.19 27.10 26.27
N LEU A 509 51.90 27.98 25.55
CA LEU A 509 53.20 28.50 25.90
C LEU A 509 53.15 29.34 27.17
N GLY A 510 52.21 30.29 27.28
CA GLY A 510 52.04 31.07 28.51
C GLY A 510 51.75 30.20 29.73
N ALA A 511 50.96 29.13 29.57
CA ALA A 511 50.72 28.15 30.64
C ALA A 511 51.97 27.30 30.95
N ALA A 512 52.73 26.89 29.93
CA ALA A 512 53.98 26.15 30.08
C ALA A 512 55.05 26.98 30.79
N CYS A 513 55.17 28.28 30.48
CA CYS A 513 56.03 29.22 31.18
C CYS A 513 55.72 29.25 32.68
N MET A 514 54.44 29.23 33.06
CA MET A 514 54.07 29.20 34.49
C MET A 514 54.34 27.87 35.17
N ARG A 515 54.21 26.74 34.45
CA ARG A 515 54.64 25.44 34.99
C ARG A 515 56.15 25.40 35.21
N ALA A 516 56.93 25.86 34.24
CA ALA A 516 58.39 25.98 34.36
C ALA A 516 58.78 26.95 35.48
N TYR A 517 58.10 28.11 35.58
CA TYR A 517 58.29 29.09 36.65
C TYR A 517 58.13 28.45 38.04
N ASN A 518 57.15 27.58 38.22
CA ASN A 518 56.93 26.92 39.51
C ASN A 518 58.02 25.89 39.86
N GLN A 519 58.69 25.32 38.86
CA GLN A 519 59.78 24.36 39.04
C GLN A 519 61.16 25.03 39.13
N GLU A 520 61.29 26.23 38.58
CA GLU A 520 62.57 26.94 38.51
C GLU A 520 63.00 27.50 39.88
N THR A 521 64.30 27.42 40.16
CA THR A 521 64.93 27.91 41.39
C THR A 521 65.72 29.20 41.15
N ASP A 522 66.25 29.40 39.94
CA ASP A 522 66.96 30.62 39.57
C ASP A 522 66.01 31.81 39.44
N GLN A 523 66.38 32.94 40.05
CA GLN A 523 65.51 34.12 40.09
C GLN A 523 65.48 34.88 38.76
N GLU A 524 66.59 34.91 38.02
CA GLU A 524 66.67 35.62 36.74
C GLU A 524 65.84 34.86 35.68
N GLU A 525 65.98 33.54 35.65
CA GLU A 525 65.21 32.66 34.76
C GLU A 525 63.71 32.68 35.11
N LYS A 526 63.36 32.72 36.40
CA LYS A 526 61.98 32.97 36.84
C LYS A 526 61.39 34.28 36.33
N LEU A 527 62.14 35.37 36.40
CA LEU A 527 61.67 36.66 35.87
C LEU A 527 61.46 36.58 34.36
N SER A 528 62.38 35.94 33.63
CA SER A 528 62.27 35.77 32.17
C SER A 528 61.04 34.95 31.78
N LEU A 529 60.76 33.84 32.48
CA LEU A 529 59.57 33.01 32.24
C LEU A 529 58.27 33.76 32.54
N LEU A 530 58.25 34.56 33.61
CA LEU A 530 57.10 35.38 33.96
C LEU A 530 56.84 36.48 32.92
N GLU A 531 57.89 37.11 32.42
CA GLU A 531 57.81 38.11 31.34
C GLU A 531 57.30 37.49 30.04
N GLU A 532 57.79 36.30 29.67
CA GLU A 532 57.29 35.58 28.49
C GLU A 532 55.80 35.20 28.64
N ALA A 533 55.39 34.70 29.81
CA ALA A 533 53.99 34.39 30.09
C ALA A 533 53.10 35.65 29.97
N LEU A 534 53.54 36.78 30.54
CA LEU A 534 52.84 38.07 30.45
C LEU A 534 52.67 38.50 28.99
N ASN A 535 53.74 38.43 28.19
CA ASN A 535 53.68 38.80 26.78
C ASN A 535 52.71 37.93 25.98
N CYS A 536 52.67 36.62 26.26
CA CYS A 536 51.72 35.69 25.62
C CYS A 536 50.27 36.08 25.92
N TYR A 537 49.89 36.28 27.19
CA TYR A 537 48.51 36.64 27.51
C TYR A 537 48.16 38.07 27.14
N LEU A 538 49.13 38.99 27.13
CA LEU A 538 48.92 40.36 26.67
C LEU A 538 48.60 40.41 25.16
N SER A 539 49.30 39.62 24.33
CA SER A 539 49.01 39.55 22.90
C SER A 539 47.61 38.98 22.63
N LEU A 540 47.22 37.93 23.37
CA LEU A 540 45.88 37.32 23.29
C LEU A 540 44.78 38.30 23.69
N VAL A 541 44.98 39.05 24.77
CA VAL A 541 43.97 40.00 25.30
C VAL A 541 43.79 41.22 24.40
N ASN A 542 44.85 41.67 23.72
CA ASN A 542 44.80 42.78 22.78
C ASN A 542 44.27 42.40 21.39
N GLY A 543 44.04 41.10 21.13
CA GLY A 543 43.48 40.59 19.88
C GLY A 543 41.99 40.90 19.67
N SER A 544 41.45 40.48 18.52
CA SER A 544 40.08 40.80 18.07
C SER A 544 38.95 40.17 18.91
N GLN A 545 39.24 39.12 19.69
CA GLN A 545 38.28 38.44 20.57
C GLN A 545 39.02 37.83 21.79
N PRO A 546 39.22 38.60 22.86
CA PRO A 546 39.84 38.07 24.07
C PRO A 546 38.89 37.12 24.80
N VAL A 547 39.35 35.91 25.11
CA VAL A 547 38.57 34.92 25.87
C VAL A 547 38.61 35.29 27.36
N PHE A 548 37.54 34.98 28.09
CA PHE A 548 37.44 35.20 29.54
C PHE A 548 38.70 34.71 30.29
N GLN A 549 39.14 33.49 29.98
CA GLN A 549 40.27 32.86 30.65
C GLN A 549 41.60 33.56 30.34
N ASP A 550 41.80 34.06 29.12
CA ASP A 550 43.02 34.76 28.72
C ASP A 550 43.20 36.04 29.55
N ARG A 551 42.12 36.81 29.74
CA ARG A 551 42.13 38.03 30.56
C ARG A 551 42.24 37.73 32.06
N MET A 552 41.62 36.65 32.53
CA MET A 552 41.76 36.19 33.92
C MET A 552 43.22 35.81 34.22
N ASN A 553 43.84 35.02 33.34
CA ASN A 553 45.23 34.61 33.47
C ASN A 553 46.17 35.83 33.43
N LEU A 554 45.93 36.80 32.55
CA LEU A 554 46.69 38.04 32.51
C LEU A 554 46.60 38.83 33.82
N ALA A 555 45.42 38.92 34.43
CA ALA A 555 45.23 39.59 35.72
C ALA A 555 46.03 38.89 36.85
N VAL A 556 46.00 37.56 36.88
CA VAL A 556 46.77 36.74 37.83
C VAL A 556 48.28 36.99 37.65
N LEU A 557 48.76 37.00 36.41
CA LEU A 557 50.17 37.21 36.09
C LEU A 557 50.65 38.61 36.50
N TYR A 558 49.85 39.65 36.28
CA TYR A 558 50.18 40.99 36.78
C TYR A 558 50.26 41.04 38.30
N GLU A 559 49.40 40.31 39.02
CA GLU A 559 49.48 40.20 40.48
C GLU A 559 50.77 39.48 40.91
N ILE A 560 51.14 38.36 40.28
CA ILE A 560 52.39 37.63 40.55
C ILE A 560 53.61 38.53 40.28
N ALA A 561 53.56 39.35 39.23
CA ALA A 561 54.59 40.33 38.90
C ALA A 561 54.60 41.57 39.83
N GLY A 562 53.66 41.67 40.79
CA GLY A 562 53.53 42.80 41.71
C GLY A 562 52.92 44.06 41.08
N ASN A 563 52.40 43.99 39.86
CA ASN A 563 51.73 45.09 39.16
C ASN A 563 50.21 45.07 39.44
N TYR A 564 49.86 45.40 40.69
CA TYR A 564 48.46 45.34 41.14
C TYR A 564 47.52 46.29 40.38
N GLN A 565 48.01 47.42 39.87
CA GLN A 565 47.19 48.39 39.13
C GLN A 565 46.71 47.83 37.78
N GLU A 566 47.60 47.15 37.04
CA GLU A 566 47.21 46.52 35.78
C GLU A 566 46.32 45.30 36.02
N SER A 567 46.60 44.51 37.07
CA SER A 567 45.73 43.40 37.49
C SER A 567 44.30 43.89 37.77
N GLU A 568 44.15 44.97 38.54
CA GLU A 568 42.85 45.57 38.86
C GLU A 568 42.14 46.05 37.59
N ARG A 569 42.86 46.73 36.68
CA ARG A 569 42.28 47.20 35.41
C ARG A 569 41.69 46.05 34.61
N GLN A 570 42.41 44.92 34.48
CA GLN A 570 41.91 43.76 33.74
C GLN A 570 40.62 43.21 34.38
N LEU A 571 40.59 43.06 35.70
CA LEU A 571 39.42 42.53 36.41
C LEU A 571 38.21 43.47 36.39
N LEU A 572 38.43 44.79 36.45
CA LEU A 572 37.35 45.77 36.30
C LEU A 572 36.75 45.74 34.89
N THR A 573 37.57 45.58 33.84
CA THR A 573 37.06 45.33 32.49
C THR A 573 36.25 44.02 32.43
N MET A 574 36.72 42.95 33.08
CA MET A 574 35.97 41.70 33.15
C MET A 574 34.63 41.86 33.89
N LYS A 575 34.57 42.72 34.91
CA LYS A 575 33.33 43.01 35.66
C LYS A 575 32.27 43.68 34.78
N GLU A 576 32.69 44.52 33.83
CA GLU A 576 31.78 45.14 32.86
C GLU A 576 31.30 44.13 31.80
N LEU A 577 32.18 43.24 31.34
CA LEU A 577 31.89 42.24 30.32
C LEU A 577 31.06 41.05 30.84
N TYR A 578 31.29 40.65 32.09
CA TYR A 578 30.72 39.47 32.73
C TYR A 578 30.15 39.81 34.11
N PRO A 579 29.12 40.68 34.20
CA PRO A 579 28.64 41.25 35.46
C PRO A 579 28.05 40.21 36.43
N ASP A 580 27.63 39.05 35.92
CA ASP A 580 27.01 37.98 36.70
C ASP A 580 27.97 36.80 36.98
N ASP A 581 29.23 36.86 36.53
CA ASP A 581 30.21 35.78 36.72
C ASP A 581 30.95 35.92 38.06
N TYR A 582 30.73 34.96 38.95
CA TYR A 582 31.29 34.99 40.31
C TYR A 582 32.82 35.02 40.35
N ARG A 583 33.50 34.44 39.34
CA ARG A 583 34.96 34.28 39.31
C ARG A 583 35.66 35.64 39.21
N VAL A 584 35.03 36.62 38.59
CA VAL A 584 35.54 38.00 38.48
C VAL A 584 35.61 38.65 39.86
N TYR A 585 34.52 38.56 40.62
CA TYR A 585 34.43 39.14 41.97
C TYR A 585 35.33 38.38 42.96
N MET A 586 35.40 37.06 42.85
CA MET A 586 36.33 36.23 43.61
C MET A 586 37.77 36.72 43.41
N ARG A 587 38.18 36.92 42.15
CA ARG A 587 39.54 37.37 41.86
C ARG A 587 39.81 38.81 42.30
N LEU A 588 38.83 39.71 42.21
CA LEU A 588 38.95 41.07 42.77
C LEU A 588 39.15 41.04 44.30
N ALA A 589 38.42 40.19 45.01
CA ALA A 589 38.57 40.05 46.46
C ALA A 589 39.97 39.54 46.83
N LEU A 590 40.49 38.54 46.10
CA LEU A 590 41.86 38.03 46.28
C LEU A 590 42.92 39.10 45.97
N LEU A 591 42.76 39.83 44.86
CA LEU A 591 43.66 40.92 44.49
C LEU A 591 43.71 41.99 45.58
N TYR A 592 42.56 42.43 46.08
CA TYR A 592 42.51 43.41 47.16
C TYR A 592 43.10 42.87 48.46
N CYS A 593 42.97 41.58 48.76
CA CYS A 593 43.72 40.98 49.88
C CYS A 593 45.23 41.16 49.69
N SER A 594 45.74 40.88 48.49
CA SER A 594 47.16 41.04 48.16
C SER A 594 47.61 42.50 48.27
N VAL A 595 46.82 43.45 47.75
CA VAL A 595 47.10 44.90 47.85
C VAL A 595 47.16 45.37 49.31
N GLU A 596 46.19 44.99 50.15
CA GLU A 596 46.17 45.41 51.55
C GLU A 596 47.33 44.79 52.35
N ARG A 597 47.77 43.56 52.02
CA ARG A 597 48.91 42.93 52.68
C ARG A 597 50.23 43.69 52.46
N GLN A 598 50.37 44.40 51.34
CA GLN A 598 51.56 45.23 51.06
C GLN A 598 51.62 46.50 51.92
N LYS A 599 50.49 46.93 52.52
CA LYS A 599 50.45 48.11 53.38
C LYS A 599 50.91 47.78 54.80
N PRO A 600 51.48 48.75 55.54
CA PRO A 600 51.64 48.68 56.98
C PRO A 600 50.33 48.28 57.66
N GLU A 601 50.41 47.49 58.73
CA GLU A 601 49.25 46.89 59.40
C GLU A 601 48.18 47.92 59.80
N ASP A 602 48.60 49.08 60.29
CA ASP A 602 47.74 50.20 60.70
C ASP A 602 47.01 50.91 59.54
N GLN A 603 47.41 50.65 58.30
CA GLN A 603 46.86 51.29 57.09
C GLN A 603 46.01 50.33 56.24
N ARG A 604 45.85 49.08 56.67
CA ARG A 604 45.10 48.06 55.93
C ARG A 604 43.59 48.29 56.04
N ASN A 605 42.88 48.21 54.92
CA ASN A 605 41.43 48.31 54.85
C ASN A 605 40.85 47.23 53.95
N TYR A 606 40.23 46.21 54.56
CA TYR A 606 39.67 45.07 53.85
C TYR A 606 38.22 45.26 53.37
N GLY A 607 37.68 46.49 53.39
CA GLY A 607 36.28 46.75 53.01
C GLY A 607 35.94 46.35 51.56
N LEU A 608 36.84 46.61 50.61
CA LEU A 608 36.66 46.19 49.21
C LEU A 608 36.75 44.67 49.03
N VAL A 609 37.49 43.98 49.91
CA VAL A 609 37.52 42.51 49.93
C VAL A 609 36.14 41.98 50.33
N GLU A 610 35.56 42.53 51.40
CA GLU A 610 34.22 42.13 51.89
C GLU A 610 33.13 42.39 50.84
N GLU A 611 33.17 43.54 50.16
CA GLU A 611 32.20 43.88 49.11
C GLU A 611 32.24 42.89 47.94
N ASN A 612 33.43 42.59 47.42
CA ASN A 612 33.57 41.68 46.28
C ASN A 612 33.32 40.22 46.68
N TYR A 613 33.69 39.82 47.91
CA TYR A 613 33.35 38.49 48.43
C TYR A 613 31.84 38.27 48.50
N ALA A 614 31.07 39.25 48.97
CA ALA A 614 29.61 39.14 49.05
C ALA A 614 28.97 38.95 47.65
N LEU A 615 29.48 39.67 46.64
CA LEU A 615 29.04 39.51 45.24
C LEU A 615 29.45 38.14 44.67
N ALA A 616 30.69 37.70 44.92
CA ALA A 616 31.16 36.39 44.52
C ALA A 616 30.28 35.28 45.11
N GLN A 617 29.97 35.33 46.40
CA GLN A 617 29.11 34.36 47.07
C GLN A 617 27.68 34.36 46.50
N GLN A 618 27.10 35.54 46.24
CA GLN A 618 25.76 35.66 45.65
C GLN A 618 25.66 34.98 44.29
N TYR A 619 26.63 35.22 43.40
CA TYR A 619 26.63 34.61 42.07
C TYR A 619 27.03 33.14 42.09
N TYR A 620 27.96 32.76 42.97
CA TYR A 620 28.37 31.37 43.16
C TYR A 620 27.20 30.50 43.65
N GLN A 621 26.35 31.02 44.53
CA GLN A 621 25.15 30.29 44.98
C GLN A 621 24.17 29.95 43.84
N LYS A 622 24.09 30.80 42.81
CA LYS A 622 23.31 30.50 41.60
C LYS A 622 23.95 29.37 40.79
N ALA A 623 25.28 29.34 40.70
CA ALA A 623 26.03 28.30 40.00
C ALA A 623 26.02 26.94 40.74
N LEU A 624 26.01 26.93 42.08
CA LEU A 624 25.89 25.72 42.91
C LEU A 624 24.59 24.95 42.62
N ASN A 625 23.49 25.66 42.35
CA ASN A 625 22.22 25.02 41.99
C ASN A 625 22.28 24.26 40.65
N SER A 626 23.33 24.51 39.86
CA SER A 626 23.65 23.82 38.60
C SER A 626 24.81 22.82 38.76
N GLY A 627 25.22 22.50 39.99
CA GLY A 627 26.24 21.48 40.27
C GLY A 627 27.69 21.97 40.26
N ALA A 628 27.95 23.29 40.25
CA ALA A 628 29.31 23.82 40.28
C ALA A 628 30.03 23.52 41.61
N SER A 629 31.36 23.38 41.58
CA SER A 629 32.26 23.29 42.74
C SER A 629 33.54 24.07 42.41
N ASP A 630 34.04 24.92 43.33
CA ASP A 630 35.24 25.76 43.10
C ASP A 630 36.05 25.87 44.40
N GLU A 631 37.23 25.25 44.43
CA GLU A 631 38.15 25.27 45.58
C GLU A 631 38.65 26.68 45.90
N THR A 632 38.80 27.55 44.90
CA THR A 632 39.28 28.92 45.10
C THR A 632 38.25 29.75 45.87
N MET A 633 36.97 29.46 45.71
CA MET A 633 35.91 30.07 46.52
C MET A 633 35.97 29.60 47.98
N GLN A 634 36.33 28.32 48.21
CA GLN A 634 36.53 27.79 49.56
C GLN A 634 37.73 28.45 50.24
N ASP A 635 38.85 28.59 49.53
CA ASP A 635 40.04 29.31 50.01
C ASP A 635 39.73 30.77 50.36
N LEU A 636 38.93 31.43 49.52
CA LEU A 636 38.50 32.81 49.77
C LEU A 636 37.60 32.89 51.01
N GLU A 637 36.69 31.95 51.21
CA GLU A 637 35.86 31.85 52.42
C GLU A 637 36.73 31.69 53.68
N ASP A 638 37.77 30.85 53.63
CA ASP A 638 38.71 30.68 54.73
C ASP A 638 39.51 31.96 55.01
N ILE A 639 39.95 32.67 53.97
CA ILE A 639 40.60 33.99 54.10
C ILE A 639 39.65 34.98 54.80
N MET A 640 38.39 35.02 54.39
CA MET A 640 37.38 35.91 54.99
C MET A 640 37.15 35.59 56.47
N ASN A 641 37.01 34.30 56.80
CA ASN A 641 36.88 33.84 58.19
C ASN A 641 38.06 34.30 59.06
N GLN A 642 39.29 34.23 58.53
CA GLN A 642 40.47 34.72 59.24
C GLN A 642 40.45 36.25 59.43
N LEU A 643 40.00 37.02 58.43
CA LEU A 643 39.88 38.48 58.54
C LEU A 643 38.86 38.89 59.61
N TYR A 644 37.72 38.18 59.70
CA TYR A 644 36.74 38.39 60.76
C TYR A 644 37.29 38.03 62.15
N GLN A 645 37.94 36.87 62.29
CA GLN A 645 38.53 36.43 63.57
C GLN A 645 39.60 37.38 64.10
N LYS A 646 40.42 37.94 63.19
CA LYS A 646 41.46 38.92 63.54
C LYS A 646 40.91 40.34 63.76
N GLY A 647 39.60 40.55 63.61
CA GLY A 647 38.93 41.83 63.86
C GLY A 647 39.15 42.89 62.77
N TRP A 648 39.68 42.51 61.60
CA TRP A 648 39.85 43.39 60.45
C TRP A 648 38.52 43.76 59.81
N LEU A 649 37.56 42.85 59.88
CA LEU A 649 36.19 43.03 59.43
C LEU A 649 35.24 42.71 60.58
N LYS A 650 34.07 43.36 60.61
CA LYS A 650 33.04 43.08 61.61
C LYS A 650 32.10 42.01 61.07
N ALA A 651 31.94 40.91 61.80
CA ALA A 651 30.89 39.96 61.49
C ALA A 651 29.53 40.68 61.49
N LYS A 652 28.77 40.54 60.39
CA LYS A 652 27.43 41.12 60.27
C LYS A 652 26.39 40.32 61.04
#